data_AF-A0A9X9LC49-F1
#
_entry.id   AF-A0A9X9LC49-F1
#
_cell.length_a   1.000
_cell.length_b   1.000
_cell.length_c   1.000
_cell.angle_alpha   90.00
_cell.angle_beta   90.00
_cell.angle_gamma   90.00
#
_symmetry.space_group_name_H-M   'P 1'
#
loop_
_entity.id
_entity.type
_entity.pdbx_description
1 polymer ?
#
loop_
_entity_poly.entity_id
_entity_poly.type
_entity_poly.pdbx_seq_one_letter_code
_entity_poly.pdbx_strand_id
1 'polypeptide(L)'
;MLSPNDKKLEKLDPFYRPSMSKQKTSAEIISEARNALRTVGTQRPFTPREDQRKLFGPASSRTPENRPPSSFSLHASSFESSESRPISGARLSPLDFKPKAPASPTTEEDPCLAFPKPPVDPAKIRRLSSARARLFRAASQGALLPDRTLPPAESKKTVEPEETVVMGDPMVKINGIYLTESRAVGRLKSHPLQLTYDGGFSEIKKQEMFKGTTTLPSHLRSGGDQGKRRSRTSSCFNSSDLSQLETRAASKADMQEKETEIEVDEVFWNTRIVPILHQLEKEENIETICAACTQLHHALEEGNMLGNKFKRRSVLLKTLYKLVDIGSDLLSLKLAKIILALKVSRKNLLNVCKLIFKISRSEKNDSLIENDSILESLFEVLRSEELETNTEAFLYCMGAIKFISGNPRFLNEMISRGAVEILMNLIKQINDTTKKCGPCLPNSGHLLVQMTATLRNLVDSPLARSKLLSIGALPQLCTVMGQYMADKDVCTNIARIFSKLTSYHDCCVALANYSRCYALFLKLINKYQKKQDLVVRIVFILGNLTAKNNQAREQFSKERGSIPTLLALFHAFYKLDLCAEKRTAGAEQPQTPRPRAQAEDVLIKLTRVLANLAIHPDIGPALAANPHAVGLLLTTLEYKSIEDCEELVINTTATINNLSYYQVKNSVIQDKKLYIAELLIKLLVSNNMDGILEAVRVFGNLSQDHDICDFIVQKNVHKFMIALLDAKHQDICFSACGVLLNLTVDKEKRVILKEGGGIKKLVNCLRHFGPTDWQLACLVCKTLWNFSENITNASSWFGDEDTNTLLVLLPSFLDEELALDGSFDQDLKNYHKLQWETEFKPVAQQLLNRIQSHHTFLEPLSIPSF
;
A
#
# COMPACT_ATOMS: atom_id res chain seq x y z
N MET A 1 -46.83 6.19 -35.66
CA MET A 1 -48.25 5.82 -35.52
C MET A 1 -48.44 4.36 -35.97
N LEU A 2 -49.59 3.76 -35.69
CA LEU A 2 -49.83 2.30 -35.71
C LEU A 2 -50.33 1.76 -37.07
N SER A 3 -50.08 0.48 -37.34
CA SER A 3 -51.09 -0.47 -37.87
C SER A 3 -50.67 -1.93 -37.59
N PRO A 4 -51.58 -2.92 -37.42
CA PRO A 4 -51.26 -4.21 -36.79
C PRO A 4 -51.33 -5.47 -37.70
N ASN A 5 -51.11 -6.64 -37.09
CA ASN A 5 -51.17 -7.98 -37.69
C ASN A 5 -52.58 -8.46 -38.06
N ASP A 6 -52.66 -9.58 -38.79
CA ASP A 6 -53.70 -10.59 -38.55
C ASP A 6 -53.17 -12.05 -38.70
N LYS A 7 -53.93 -13.05 -38.24
CA LYS A 7 -53.53 -14.48 -38.14
C LYS A 7 -54.52 -15.42 -38.85
N LYS A 8 -54.06 -16.65 -39.18
CA LYS A 8 -54.94 -17.84 -39.28
C LYS A 8 -54.31 -19.06 -38.61
N LEU A 9 -55.16 -19.99 -38.18
CA LEU A 9 -54.83 -21.21 -37.43
C LEU A 9 -54.84 -22.45 -38.33
N GLU A 10 -54.01 -23.43 -37.98
CA GLU A 10 -54.24 -24.84 -38.30
C GLU A 10 -54.79 -25.59 -37.06
N LYS A 11 -55.42 -26.75 -37.27
CA LYS A 11 -55.99 -27.58 -36.19
C LYS A 11 -55.02 -28.70 -35.80
N LEU A 12 -54.95 -29.01 -34.50
CA LEU A 12 -54.22 -30.15 -33.96
C LEU A 12 -55.19 -31.29 -33.62
N ASP A 13 -54.76 -32.54 -33.83
CA ASP A 13 -55.48 -33.75 -33.39
C ASP A 13 -55.15 -34.10 -31.91
N PRO A 14 -56.04 -34.81 -31.18
CA PRO A 14 -55.87 -35.04 -29.74
C PRO A 14 -54.79 -36.08 -29.36
N PHE A 15 -54.10 -35.81 -28.25
CA PHE A 15 -52.90 -36.48 -27.73
C PHE A 15 -53.06 -37.98 -27.34
N TYR A 16 -54.27 -38.53 -27.26
CA TYR A 16 -54.55 -39.78 -26.52
C TYR A 16 -54.85 -41.03 -27.37
N ARG A 17 -54.37 -41.11 -28.63
CA ARG A 17 -54.58 -42.29 -29.49
C ARG A 17 -53.30 -43.13 -29.62
N PRO A 18 -53.21 -44.34 -29.03
CA PRO A 18 -52.06 -45.22 -29.21
C PRO A 18 -51.97 -45.70 -30.67
N SER A 19 -50.91 -45.32 -31.37
CA SER A 19 -50.63 -45.85 -32.71
C SER A 19 -50.12 -47.28 -32.59
N MET A 20 -50.86 -48.24 -33.17
CA MET A 20 -50.47 -49.66 -33.24
C MET A 20 -49.02 -49.81 -33.75
N SER A 21 -48.19 -50.51 -32.99
CA SER A 21 -46.76 -50.65 -33.27
C SER A 21 -46.49 -51.63 -34.42
N LYS A 22 -46.37 -51.12 -35.64
CA LYS A 22 -45.58 -51.84 -36.67
C LYS A 22 -44.14 -51.91 -36.17
N GLN A 23 -43.60 -53.13 -36.01
CA GLN A 23 -42.18 -53.31 -35.72
C GLN A 23 -41.37 -52.75 -36.89
N LYS A 24 -40.58 -51.70 -36.64
CA LYS A 24 -39.58 -51.21 -37.58
C LYS A 24 -38.51 -52.29 -37.76
N THR A 25 -38.15 -52.60 -39.00
CA THR A 25 -37.06 -53.53 -39.29
C THR A 25 -35.72 -52.92 -38.86
N SER A 26 -34.72 -53.76 -38.60
CA SER A 26 -33.38 -53.31 -38.21
C SER A 26 -32.76 -52.35 -39.23
N ALA A 27 -33.07 -52.53 -40.52
CA ALA A 27 -32.64 -51.64 -41.60
C ALA A 27 -33.30 -50.25 -41.51
N GLU A 28 -34.60 -50.18 -41.20
CA GLU A 28 -35.31 -48.91 -40.98
C GLU A 28 -34.79 -48.18 -39.74
N ILE A 29 -34.55 -48.90 -38.63
CA ILE A 29 -33.98 -48.33 -37.40
C ILE A 29 -32.58 -47.74 -37.67
N ILE A 30 -31.72 -48.46 -38.40
CA ILE A 30 -30.38 -47.98 -38.78
C ILE A 30 -30.46 -46.79 -39.77
N SER A 31 -31.44 -46.79 -40.69
CA SER A 31 -31.69 -45.69 -41.61
C SER A 31 -32.17 -44.43 -40.89
N GLU A 32 -33.12 -44.57 -39.96
CA GLU A 32 -33.66 -43.51 -39.12
C GLU A 32 -32.56 -42.92 -38.22
N ALA A 33 -31.75 -43.76 -37.57
CA ALA A 33 -30.59 -43.30 -36.78
C ALA A 33 -29.56 -42.56 -37.64
N ARG A 34 -29.23 -43.05 -38.84
CA ARG A 34 -28.31 -42.37 -39.77
C ARG A 34 -28.87 -41.05 -40.32
N ASN A 35 -30.18 -40.93 -40.51
CA ASN A 35 -30.82 -39.70 -40.94
C ASN A 35 -30.98 -38.69 -39.78
N ALA A 36 -31.21 -39.15 -38.55
CA ALA A 36 -31.19 -38.30 -37.35
C ALA A 36 -29.78 -37.76 -37.04
N LEU A 37 -28.73 -38.54 -37.33
CA LEU A 37 -27.32 -38.14 -37.18
C LEU A 37 -26.79 -37.31 -38.36
N ARG A 38 -27.54 -37.19 -39.47
CA ARG A 38 -27.23 -36.23 -40.54
C ARG A 38 -27.66 -34.83 -40.09
N THR A 39 -26.70 -34.07 -39.59
CA THR A 39 -26.87 -32.64 -39.29
C THR A 39 -27.46 -31.91 -40.50
N VAL A 40 -28.65 -31.34 -40.34
CA VAL A 40 -29.33 -30.57 -41.38
C VAL A 40 -28.41 -29.42 -41.81
N GLY A 41 -28.02 -29.41 -43.10
CA GLY A 41 -27.08 -28.47 -43.69
C GLY A 41 -27.64 -27.06 -43.83
N THR A 42 -28.01 -26.43 -42.71
CA THR A 42 -28.58 -25.07 -42.70
C THR A 42 -27.51 -24.05 -43.11
N GLN A 43 -27.60 -23.56 -44.36
CA GLN A 43 -26.84 -22.40 -44.80
C GLN A 43 -27.39 -21.14 -44.09
N ARG A 44 -26.92 -20.90 -42.87
CA ARG A 44 -27.17 -19.64 -42.16
C ARG A 44 -26.31 -18.54 -42.82
N PRO A 45 -26.88 -17.46 -43.38
CA PRO A 45 -26.14 -16.52 -44.24
C PRO A 45 -24.96 -15.76 -43.62
N PHE A 46 -24.74 -15.90 -42.30
CA PHE A 46 -23.77 -15.11 -41.52
C PHE A 46 -22.79 -15.95 -40.70
N THR A 47 -22.60 -17.23 -41.02
CA THR A 47 -21.53 -18.06 -40.43
C THR A 47 -20.26 -17.99 -41.28
N PRO A 48 -19.14 -17.41 -40.80
CA PRO A 48 -17.89 -17.33 -41.57
C PRO A 48 -17.27 -18.71 -41.84
N ARG A 49 -16.62 -18.85 -43.01
CA ARG A 49 -15.82 -20.04 -43.36
C ARG A 49 -14.52 -20.08 -42.55
N GLU A 50 -13.96 -21.29 -42.40
CA GLU A 50 -12.90 -21.55 -41.40
C GLU A 50 -11.60 -20.75 -41.62
N ASP A 51 -11.31 -20.38 -42.87
CA ASP A 51 -10.20 -19.51 -43.28
C ASP A 51 -10.19 -18.15 -42.55
N GLN A 52 -11.34 -17.71 -42.03
CA GLN A 52 -11.52 -16.47 -41.28
C GLN A 52 -11.38 -16.63 -39.76
N ARG A 53 -11.15 -17.85 -39.23
CA ARG A 53 -10.89 -18.10 -37.80
C ARG A 53 -9.48 -17.66 -37.38
N LYS A 54 -9.28 -16.35 -37.26
CA LYS A 54 -8.19 -15.77 -36.44
C LYS A 54 -8.75 -15.45 -35.05
N LEU A 55 -7.97 -15.74 -34.00
CA LEU A 55 -8.42 -15.60 -32.61
C LEU A 55 -8.80 -14.14 -32.26
N PHE A 56 -8.22 -13.17 -32.98
CA PHE A 56 -8.65 -11.78 -33.03
C PHE A 56 -8.69 -11.31 -34.49
N GLY A 57 -9.70 -10.50 -34.84
CA GLY A 57 -9.75 -9.81 -36.13
C GLY A 57 -8.77 -8.64 -36.21
N PRO A 58 -8.40 -8.17 -37.41
CA PRO A 58 -7.36 -7.14 -37.60
C PRO A 58 -7.70 -5.73 -37.09
N ALA A 59 -8.88 -5.53 -36.48
CA ALA A 59 -9.37 -4.26 -35.95
C ALA A 59 -9.85 -4.36 -34.48
N SER A 60 -9.24 -5.23 -33.67
CA SER A 60 -9.69 -5.50 -32.29
C SER A 60 -9.29 -4.40 -31.27
N SER A 61 -9.88 -3.20 -31.41
CA SER A 61 -9.89 -2.18 -30.35
C SER A 61 -11.01 -2.48 -29.35
N ARG A 62 -10.67 -2.73 -28.07
CA ARG A 62 -11.58 -3.32 -27.07
C ARG A 62 -12.67 -2.34 -26.56
N THR A 63 -13.95 -2.72 -26.69
CA THR A 63 -15.08 -2.21 -25.88
C THR A 63 -16.05 -3.34 -25.50
N PRO A 64 -16.31 -3.62 -24.20
CA PRO A 64 -17.16 -4.74 -23.78
C PRO A 64 -18.38 -4.30 -22.94
N GLU A 65 -19.49 -3.88 -23.59
CA GLU A 65 -20.71 -3.46 -22.85
C GLU A 65 -22.02 -4.15 -23.29
N ASN A 66 -22.07 -4.82 -24.45
CA ASN A 66 -23.28 -5.55 -24.90
C ASN A 66 -22.94 -6.87 -25.63
N ARG A 67 -22.92 -7.99 -24.90
CA ARG A 67 -22.98 -9.36 -25.44
C ARG A 67 -23.77 -10.26 -24.48
N PRO A 68 -24.75 -11.05 -24.95
CA PRO A 68 -25.47 -12.00 -24.09
C PRO A 68 -24.57 -13.13 -23.58
N PRO A 69 -24.85 -13.70 -22.40
CA PRO A 69 -23.98 -14.70 -21.77
C PRO A 69 -24.03 -16.05 -22.50
N SER A 70 -22.93 -16.39 -23.19
CA SER A 70 -22.65 -17.76 -23.64
C SER A 70 -21.82 -18.50 -22.58
N SER A 71 -22.12 -19.79 -22.38
CA SER A 71 -21.62 -20.64 -21.29
C SER A 71 -20.12 -20.52 -20.99
N PHE A 72 -19.80 -20.37 -19.69
CA PHE A 72 -18.46 -20.56 -19.09
C PHE A 72 -17.29 -19.75 -19.69
N SER A 73 -17.47 -18.43 -19.80
CA SER A 73 -16.33 -17.50 -19.83
C SER A 73 -15.74 -17.36 -18.41
N LEU A 74 -14.69 -18.12 -18.10
CA LEU A 74 -13.88 -17.92 -16.89
C LEU A 74 -13.23 -16.53 -16.93
N HIS A 75 -13.70 -15.62 -16.09
CA HIS A 75 -13.13 -14.28 -15.96
C HIS A 75 -11.87 -14.30 -15.07
N ALA A 76 -11.10 -13.21 -15.06
CA ALA A 76 -9.98 -13.07 -14.11
C ALA A 76 -10.45 -13.14 -12.64
N SER A 77 -11.70 -12.74 -12.37
CA SER A 77 -12.37 -12.89 -11.07
C SER A 77 -12.78 -14.32 -10.73
N SER A 78 -12.72 -15.27 -11.68
CA SER A 78 -12.86 -16.71 -11.36
C SER A 78 -11.63 -17.29 -10.67
N PHE A 79 -10.52 -16.53 -10.62
CA PHE A 79 -9.33 -16.81 -9.80
C PHE A 79 -9.19 -15.79 -8.65
N GLU A 80 -10.24 -15.01 -8.36
CA GLU A 80 -10.36 -14.28 -7.12
C GLU A 80 -11.00 -15.23 -6.10
N SER A 81 -10.13 -15.91 -5.33
CA SER A 81 -10.46 -16.17 -3.93
C SER A 81 -10.80 -14.83 -3.25
N SER A 82 -11.40 -14.86 -2.06
CA SER A 82 -11.76 -13.64 -1.32
C SER A 82 -10.53 -12.87 -0.82
N GLU A 83 -9.72 -12.29 -1.74
CA GLU A 83 -8.74 -11.24 -1.45
C GLU A 83 -9.50 -10.15 -0.70
N SER A 84 -9.27 -10.07 0.61
CA SER A 84 -9.89 -9.05 1.46
C SER A 84 -9.61 -7.68 0.85
N ARG A 85 -10.66 -6.84 0.75
CA ARG A 85 -10.50 -5.43 0.37
C ARG A 85 -9.40 -4.86 1.27
N PRO A 86 -8.42 -4.10 0.74
CA PRO A 86 -7.24 -3.70 1.51
C PRO A 86 -7.64 -3.02 2.83
N ILE A 87 -7.54 -3.81 3.92
CA ILE A 87 -8.14 -3.49 5.20
C ILE A 87 -7.34 -2.36 5.83
N SER A 88 -8.01 -1.29 6.24
CA SER A 88 -7.39 -0.13 6.90
C SER A 88 -6.98 -0.43 8.36
N GLY A 89 -6.56 -1.65 8.69
CA GLY A 89 -6.24 -2.09 10.07
C GLY A 89 -5.14 -1.28 10.75
N ALA A 90 -4.36 -0.53 9.99
CA ALA A 90 -3.50 0.54 10.50
C ALA A 90 -4.33 1.81 10.79
N ARG A 91 -4.88 1.91 12.01
CA ARG A 91 -5.44 3.16 12.55
C ARG A 91 -4.43 4.30 12.37
N LEU A 92 -4.92 5.49 11.99
CA LEU A 92 -4.11 6.68 11.74
C LEU A 92 -3.20 7.00 12.93
N SER A 93 -1.89 7.09 12.68
CA SER A 93 -0.89 7.45 13.69
C SER A 93 -0.71 8.97 13.74
N PRO A 94 -0.80 9.62 14.91
CA PRO A 94 -0.43 11.03 15.11
C PRO A 94 1.07 11.32 14.89
N LEU A 95 1.49 12.58 15.10
CA LEU A 95 2.87 13.08 14.86
C LEU A 95 3.96 12.40 15.72
N ASP A 96 4.87 11.64 15.08
CA ASP A 96 6.06 11.07 15.74
C ASP A 96 7.30 11.99 15.62
N PHE A 97 8.07 12.15 16.71
CA PHE A 97 9.40 12.81 16.74
C PHE A 97 10.30 12.18 17.83
N LYS A 98 11.19 11.21 17.48
CA LYS A 98 12.52 10.90 18.10
C LYS A 98 13.18 9.64 17.48
N PRO A 99 14.48 9.36 17.71
CA PRO A 99 15.27 8.30 17.02
C PRO A 99 15.18 6.90 17.66
N LYS A 100 15.97 5.92 17.15
CA LYS A 100 15.97 4.48 17.51
C LYS A 100 17.39 3.92 17.77
N ALA A 101 17.53 2.92 18.65
CA ALA A 101 18.30 1.66 18.53
C ALA A 101 18.27 0.87 19.88
N PRO A 102 18.94 -0.29 20.05
CA PRO A 102 18.47 -1.66 19.82
C PRO A 102 18.21 -2.46 21.14
N ALA A 103 18.05 -3.79 21.10
CA ALA A 103 17.33 -4.56 22.14
C ALA A 103 18.05 -5.79 22.77
N SER A 104 17.45 -6.30 23.88
CA SER A 104 17.69 -7.57 24.61
C SER A 104 18.91 -7.63 25.57
N PRO A 105 18.95 -8.53 26.60
CA PRO A 105 18.01 -9.61 26.97
C PRO A 105 17.43 -9.53 28.41
N THR A 106 16.92 -10.64 28.96
CA THR A 106 16.08 -10.78 30.17
C THR A 106 16.73 -11.52 31.34
N THR A 107 16.26 -11.26 32.58
CA THR A 107 16.46 -12.10 33.78
C THR A 107 15.24 -12.02 34.74
N GLU A 108 15.17 -12.90 35.75
CA GLU A 108 13.93 -13.29 36.45
C GLU A 108 13.66 -12.62 37.84
N GLU A 109 12.69 -13.14 38.59
CA GLU A 109 11.88 -12.48 39.64
C GLU A 109 12.36 -12.70 41.09
N ASP A 110 11.90 -11.85 42.04
CA ASP A 110 11.13 -12.25 43.25
C ASP A 110 10.53 -11.01 43.98
N PRO A 111 9.64 -11.11 45.01
CA PRO A 111 8.57 -10.12 45.20
C PRO A 111 8.42 -9.48 46.59
N CYS A 112 7.77 -8.30 46.64
CA CYS A 112 6.99 -7.83 47.79
C CYS A 112 5.87 -6.85 47.41
N LEU A 113 4.84 -6.75 48.27
CA LEU A 113 3.77 -5.73 48.31
C LEU A 113 3.16 -5.29 46.96
N ALA A 114 2.23 -6.09 46.44
CA ALA A 114 1.57 -5.82 45.16
C ALA A 114 0.47 -4.73 45.23
N PHE A 115 0.79 -3.55 44.72
CA PHE A 115 -0.20 -2.69 44.05
C PHE A 115 -0.73 -3.39 42.77
N PRO A 116 -1.93 -3.03 42.24
CA PRO A 116 -2.51 -3.71 41.08
C PRO A 116 -1.62 -3.57 39.83
N LYS A 117 -0.99 -4.69 39.41
CA LYS A 117 -0.09 -4.75 38.24
C LYS A 117 -0.80 -4.28 36.94
N PRO A 118 -0.10 -3.56 36.04
CA PRO A 118 -0.73 -2.84 34.93
C PRO A 118 -1.23 -3.75 33.80
N PRO A 119 -2.47 -3.55 33.27
CA PRO A 119 -3.02 -4.34 32.17
C PRO A 119 -2.67 -3.80 30.76
N VAL A 120 -1.58 -3.02 30.64
CA VAL A 120 -1.28 -2.22 29.43
C VAL A 120 0.02 -2.65 28.77
N ASP A 121 -0.14 -3.37 27.65
CA ASP A 121 0.90 -3.72 26.66
C ASP A 121 1.82 -2.51 26.31
N PRO A 122 3.17 -2.64 26.39
CA PRO A 122 4.12 -1.60 25.98
C PRO A 122 3.94 -1.11 24.54
N ALA A 123 3.45 -1.95 23.62
CA ALA A 123 3.14 -1.56 22.26
C ALA A 123 1.86 -0.70 22.13
N LYS A 124 1.03 -0.59 23.19
CA LYS A 124 0.02 0.47 23.33
C LYS A 124 0.69 1.77 23.77
N ILE A 125 1.53 1.75 24.80
CA ILE A 125 2.20 2.97 25.31
C ILE A 125 3.02 3.66 24.21
N ARG A 126 3.78 2.88 23.42
CA ARG A 126 4.52 3.37 22.24
C ARG A 126 3.62 3.86 21.07
N ARG A 127 2.29 3.78 21.16
CA ARG A 127 1.30 4.37 20.23
C ARG A 127 0.50 5.54 20.81
N LEU A 128 0.48 5.71 22.14
CA LEU A 128 -0.37 6.68 22.83
C LEU A 128 0.22 8.10 22.83
N SER A 129 1.55 8.23 22.86
CA SER A 129 2.27 9.50 23.09
C SER A 129 1.96 10.61 22.08
N SER A 130 1.78 10.30 20.79
CA SER A 130 1.74 11.31 19.72
C SER A 130 0.37 11.98 19.54
N ALA A 131 -0.73 11.38 20.01
CA ALA A 131 -2.01 12.09 20.17
C ALA A 131 -1.89 13.09 21.34
N ARG A 132 -1.36 12.58 22.45
CA ARG A 132 -1.33 13.25 23.75
C ARG A 132 -0.43 14.48 23.75
N ALA A 133 0.78 14.37 23.20
CA ALA A 133 1.72 15.48 23.06
C ALA A 133 1.16 16.69 22.29
N ARG A 134 0.18 16.50 21.37
CA ARG A 134 -0.47 17.61 20.66
C ARG A 134 -1.51 18.32 21.53
N LEU A 135 -2.42 17.58 22.14
CA LEU A 135 -3.43 18.11 23.07
C LEU A 135 -2.76 18.79 24.29
N PHE A 136 -1.71 18.16 24.82
CA PHE A 136 -0.96 18.66 25.98
C PHE A 136 -0.21 19.96 25.68
N ARG A 137 0.44 20.05 24.50
CA ARG A 137 1.09 21.30 24.06
C ARG A 137 0.07 22.41 23.79
N ALA A 138 -1.10 22.09 23.25
CA ALA A 138 -2.19 23.05 23.08
C ALA A 138 -2.66 23.60 24.44
N ALA A 139 -3.03 22.72 25.38
CA ALA A 139 -3.47 23.13 26.71
C ALA A 139 -2.37 23.75 27.60
N SER A 140 -1.08 23.61 27.21
CA SER A 140 0.05 24.28 27.87
C SER A 140 0.49 25.59 27.19
N GLN A 141 -0.26 26.12 26.22
CA GLN A 141 0.02 27.45 25.64
C GLN A 141 -0.69 28.59 26.39
N GLY A 142 -1.61 28.27 27.31
CA GLY A 142 -2.15 29.24 28.27
C GLY A 142 -1.05 29.76 29.20
N ALA A 143 -1.07 31.06 29.50
CA ALA A 143 0.00 31.76 30.21
C ALA A 143 0.10 31.38 31.71
N LEU A 144 0.68 30.22 31.98
CA LEU A 144 0.89 29.67 33.33
C LEU A 144 2.36 29.28 33.54
N LEU A 145 3.23 30.30 33.61
CA LEU A 145 4.46 30.37 34.42
C LEU A 145 5.14 31.72 34.13
N PRO A 146 5.15 32.69 35.06
CA PRO A 146 6.09 33.80 34.99
C PRO A 146 7.49 33.26 35.32
N ASP A 147 8.40 33.30 34.34
CA ASP A 147 9.75 32.74 34.48
C ASP A 147 10.60 33.61 35.43
N ARG A 148 10.54 33.28 36.73
CA ARG A 148 11.20 34.03 37.78
C ARG A 148 12.65 33.55 37.94
N THR A 149 13.48 33.94 36.97
CA THR A 149 14.92 33.67 36.94
C THR A 149 15.58 33.93 38.29
N LEU A 150 16.06 32.87 38.94
CA LEU A 150 16.94 33.00 40.11
C LEU A 150 18.30 33.55 39.66
N PRO A 151 18.93 34.46 40.43
CA PRO A 151 20.25 34.97 40.09
C PRO A 151 21.30 33.84 40.17
N PRO A 152 22.34 33.83 39.31
CA PRO A 152 23.44 32.89 39.41
C PRO A 152 24.17 33.01 40.75
N ALA A 153 24.56 31.87 41.33
CA ALA A 153 25.36 31.85 42.55
C ALA A 153 26.78 32.37 42.31
N GLU A 154 27.34 33.11 43.27
CA GLU A 154 28.66 33.74 43.16
C GLU A 154 29.79 32.70 43.09
N SER A 155 30.55 32.71 41.98
CA SER A 155 31.88 32.08 41.95
C SER A 155 32.92 33.01 42.58
N LYS A 156 33.82 32.46 43.41
CA LYS A 156 34.74 33.26 44.22
C LYS A 156 35.83 33.92 43.37
N LYS A 157 36.15 35.16 43.77
CA LYS A 157 37.14 36.07 43.19
C LYS A 157 38.50 35.42 42.90
N THR A 158 39.07 35.77 41.74
CA THR A 158 40.52 35.98 41.54
C THR A 158 40.70 37.43 41.11
N VAL A 159 41.80 38.08 41.48
CA VAL A 159 42.03 39.52 41.30
C VAL A 159 43.26 39.77 40.43
N GLU A 160 43.12 40.65 39.43
CA GLU A 160 44.21 41.43 38.84
C GLU A 160 43.77 42.91 38.73
N PRO A 161 44.70 43.89 38.69
CA PRO A 161 44.41 45.30 38.99
C PRO A 161 44.00 46.16 37.78
N GLU A 162 43.74 47.43 38.09
CA GLU A 162 43.10 48.49 37.30
C GLU A 162 43.96 49.06 36.14
N GLU A 163 43.32 49.69 35.14
CA GLU A 163 43.44 51.15 34.93
C GLU A 163 42.44 51.77 33.90
N THR A 164 41.53 52.61 34.42
CA THR A 164 41.08 53.95 33.94
C THR A 164 40.44 54.25 32.55
N VAL A 165 39.23 54.86 32.60
CA VAL A 165 38.79 56.15 31.95
C VAL A 165 38.61 56.16 30.39
N VAL A 166 37.60 56.77 29.72
CA VAL A 166 36.73 57.96 29.92
C VAL A 166 35.22 57.74 29.58
N MET A 167 34.37 58.34 30.41
CA MET A 167 33.00 58.92 30.26
C MET A 167 32.43 59.29 28.85
N GLY A 168 31.09 59.22 28.66
CA GLY A 168 30.38 59.95 27.57
C GLY A 168 28.95 59.45 27.17
N ASP A 169 27.90 59.99 27.80
CA ASP A 169 26.45 59.70 27.58
C ASP A 169 25.68 61.04 27.39
N PRO A 170 24.34 61.17 27.19
CA PRO A 170 23.31 60.38 26.50
C PRO A 170 22.48 61.20 25.46
N MET A 171 21.44 60.62 24.83
CA MET A 171 20.06 61.15 24.56
C MET A 171 19.34 60.24 23.53
N VAL A 172 18.04 59.88 23.51
CA VAL A 172 16.73 60.29 24.11
C VAL A 172 15.70 60.75 23.04
N LYS A 173 14.86 59.77 22.64
CA LYS A 173 13.38 59.83 22.41
C LYS A 173 12.70 60.68 21.29
N ILE A 174 11.85 59.96 20.54
CA ILE A 174 10.39 60.16 20.31
C ILE A 174 9.84 60.80 19.00
N ASN A 175 8.94 60.00 18.38
CA ASN A 175 7.74 60.23 17.55
C ASN A 175 7.65 61.28 16.41
N GLY A 176 7.09 60.81 15.28
CA GLY A 176 6.36 61.59 14.27
C GLY A 176 5.42 60.65 13.48
N ILE A 177 4.20 61.07 13.13
CA ILE A 177 3.13 60.25 12.51
C ILE A 177 2.58 60.96 11.26
N TYR A 178 1.78 60.24 10.46
CA TYR A 178 0.98 60.60 9.26
C TYR A 178 1.69 60.32 7.92
N LEU A 179 1.20 59.41 7.06
CA LEU A 179 -0.09 59.34 6.32
C LEU A 179 -0.19 60.34 5.17
N THR A 180 -0.16 59.84 3.93
CA THR A 180 -1.32 59.90 3.01
C THR A 180 -1.12 59.00 1.77
N GLU A 181 -2.22 58.72 1.07
CA GLU A 181 -2.25 57.94 -0.17
C GLU A 181 -1.95 58.80 -1.41
N SER A 182 -1.59 58.18 -2.54
CA SER A 182 -2.43 58.28 -3.75
C SER A 182 -2.10 57.22 -4.80
N ARG A 183 -2.96 57.12 -5.82
CA ARG A 183 -2.91 56.13 -6.91
C ARG A 183 -2.34 56.75 -8.20
N ALA A 184 -1.65 55.96 -9.00
CA ALA A 184 -1.55 56.18 -10.44
C ALA A 184 -1.50 54.84 -11.20
N VAL A 185 -2.10 54.77 -12.38
CA VAL A 185 -2.14 53.57 -13.24
C VAL A 185 -1.20 53.76 -14.43
N GLY A 186 -0.35 52.77 -14.72
CA GLY A 186 0.52 52.78 -15.89
C GLY A 186 0.73 51.38 -16.48
N ARG A 187 0.21 51.13 -17.68
CA ARG A 187 0.61 49.97 -18.51
C ARG A 187 1.82 50.38 -19.35
N LEU A 188 2.84 49.52 -19.47
CA LEU A 188 3.10 48.82 -20.75
C LEU A 188 4.15 47.68 -20.66
N LYS A 189 3.80 46.55 -21.29
CA LYS A 189 4.63 45.71 -22.18
C LYS A 189 6.17 45.61 -21.99
N SER A 190 6.56 44.48 -21.40
CA SER A 190 7.29 43.37 -22.04
C SER A 190 8.73 43.48 -22.56
N HIS A 191 9.57 42.67 -21.90
CA HIS A 191 10.69 41.84 -22.38
C HIS A 191 12.14 42.38 -22.37
N PRO A 192 13.14 41.51 -22.03
CA PRO A 192 14.51 41.93 -21.75
C PRO A 192 15.55 41.41 -22.75
N LEU A 193 16.73 42.05 -22.77
CA LEU A 193 17.98 41.41 -23.22
C LEU A 193 19.17 41.82 -22.35
N GLN A 194 19.90 40.80 -21.89
CA GLN A 194 21.36 40.70 -21.79
C GLN A 194 22.16 41.58 -20.79
N LEU A 195 23.45 41.31 -20.49
CA LEU A 195 24.27 40.07 -20.30
C LEU A 195 25.74 40.50 -20.12
N THR A 196 26.40 40.20 -18.98
CA THR A 196 27.87 40.06 -18.71
C THR A 196 28.08 39.92 -17.18
N TYR A 197 28.92 39.02 -16.63
CA TYR A 197 30.40 38.99 -16.58
C TYR A 197 31.01 40.16 -15.76
N ASP A 198 31.99 39.97 -14.86
CA ASP A 198 32.85 38.81 -14.55
C ASP A 198 33.49 38.85 -13.12
N GLY A 199 34.11 37.74 -12.67
CA GLY A 199 35.18 37.68 -11.65
C GLY A 199 34.77 37.49 -10.17
N GLY A 200 35.43 36.63 -9.37
CA GLY A 200 36.44 35.61 -9.70
C GLY A 200 37.08 34.89 -8.49
N PHE A 201 37.53 33.64 -8.72
CA PHE A 201 38.58 32.84 -8.04
C PHE A 201 38.66 32.68 -6.49
N SER A 202 38.68 31.41 -6.03
CA SER A 202 39.94 30.71 -5.66
C SER A 202 39.74 29.21 -5.42
N GLU A 203 40.70 28.34 -5.81
CA GLU A 203 40.66 26.88 -5.59
C GLU A 203 42.08 26.24 -5.64
N ILE A 204 42.45 25.41 -4.64
CA ILE A 204 43.63 24.49 -4.61
C ILE A 204 43.22 23.28 -3.73
N LYS A 205 43.31 21.97 -4.01
CA LYS A 205 43.92 21.06 -5.02
C LYS A 205 45.11 20.19 -4.50
N LYS A 206 44.89 18.87 -4.42
CA LYS A 206 45.83 17.70 -4.48
C LYS A 206 44.96 16.43 -4.65
N GLN A 207 45.06 15.47 -5.59
CA GLN A 207 46.16 14.82 -6.38
C GLN A 207 47.08 13.93 -5.51
N GLU A 208 47.53 12.71 -5.89
CA GLU A 208 47.43 11.83 -7.10
C GLU A 208 47.18 10.34 -6.69
N MET A 209 47.15 9.23 -7.47
CA MET A 209 47.41 8.77 -8.87
C MET A 209 46.69 7.37 -9.00
N PHE A 210 46.56 6.54 -10.06
CA PHE A 210 46.61 6.48 -11.56
C PHE A 210 45.77 5.18 -11.92
N LYS A 211 45.50 4.61 -13.12
CA LYS A 211 45.72 4.74 -14.59
C LYS A 211 44.43 4.12 -15.25
N GLY A 212 44.21 3.79 -16.53
CA GLY A 212 44.97 3.67 -17.78
C GLY A 212 44.79 2.25 -18.39
N THR A 213 44.44 2.02 -19.68
CA THR A 213 44.19 2.93 -20.80
C THR A 213 43.43 2.23 -21.96
N THR A 214 42.61 2.95 -22.75
CA THR A 214 42.04 2.46 -24.05
C THR A 214 41.69 3.62 -24.99
N THR A 215 42.09 3.62 -26.28
CA THR A 215 41.47 4.48 -27.33
C THR A 215 41.72 4.05 -28.79
N LEU A 216 40.79 4.46 -29.65
CA LEU A 216 40.61 4.39 -31.12
C LEU A 216 41.82 4.36 -32.10
N PRO A 217 41.61 3.80 -33.31
CA PRO A 217 42.25 4.20 -34.57
C PRO A 217 41.37 5.17 -35.41
N SER A 218 41.92 5.77 -36.48
CA SER A 218 41.19 6.66 -37.42
C SER A 218 41.87 6.80 -38.80
N HIS A 219 41.17 7.39 -39.79
CA HIS A 219 41.63 7.82 -41.14
C HIS A 219 41.92 6.71 -42.20
N LEU A 220 41.76 6.89 -43.53
CA LEU A 220 40.90 7.77 -44.36
C LEU A 220 40.87 7.33 -45.87
N ARG A 221 39.83 7.77 -46.61
CA ARG A 221 39.77 8.13 -48.07
C ARG A 221 39.57 7.08 -49.20
N SER A 222 38.64 7.45 -50.11
CA SER A 222 38.52 7.12 -51.56
C SER A 222 38.10 5.70 -52.01
N GLY A 223 37.27 5.50 -53.05
CA GLY A 223 36.38 6.44 -53.76
C GLY A 223 35.88 5.97 -55.16
N GLY A 224 34.56 5.77 -55.33
CA GLY A 224 33.85 5.55 -56.62
C GLY A 224 33.90 4.14 -57.25
N ASP A 225 33.05 3.74 -58.21
CA ASP A 225 31.65 4.14 -58.50
C ASP A 225 30.87 3.03 -59.30
N GLN A 226 29.52 3.08 -59.29
CA GLN A 226 28.47 2.42 -60.13
C GLN A 226 28.73 1.12 -60.95
N GLY A 227 27.80 0.12 -60.90
CA GLY A 227 27.94 -1.13 -61.71
C GLY A 227 26.74 -2.03 -62.13
N LYS A 228 25.55 -2.01 -61.51
CA LYS A 228 24.27 -2.72 -61.93
C LYS A 228 24.21 -4.27 -62.13
N ARG A 229 23.22 -4.89 -61.45
CA ARG A 229 22.35 -6.06 -61.80
C ARG A 229 22.87 -7.53 -61.68
N ARG A 230 22.18 -8.31 -60.79
CA ARG A 230 21.71 -9.73 -60.86
C ARG A 230 22.75 -10.83 -61.24
N SER A 231 22.82 -12.03 -60.62
CA SER A 231 21.78 -12.87 -59.99
C SER A 231 22.36 -13.89 -58.95
N ARG A 232 21.59 -14.94 -58.57
CA ARG A 232 21.93 -16.00 -57.59
C ARG A 232 23.11 -16.89 -58.06
N THR A 233 24.01 -17.31 -57.15
CA THR A 233 24.07 -18.66 -56.52
C THR A 233 25.32 -18.90 -55.63
N SER A 234 25.14 -19.65 -54.53
CA SER A 234 26.05 -20.64 -53.89
C SER A 234 27.50 -20.33 -53.44
N SER A 235 27.99 -21.26 -52.60
CA SER A 235 29.39 -21.63 -52.30
C SER A 235 30.27 -20.69 -51.46
N CYS A 236 30.88 -21.29 -50.44
CA CYS A 236 32.01 -20.75 -49.65
C CYS A 236 33.32 -20.90 -50.43
N PHE A 237 34.39 -20.25 -49.97
CA PHE A 237 35.64 -20.96 -49.63
C PHE A 237 36.50 -20.14 -48.64
N ASN A 238 37.43 -20.81 -47.97
CA ASN A 238 38.31 -20.25 -46.94
C ASN A 238 39.59 -19.63 -47.54
N SER A 239 40.27 -18.80 -46.77
CA SER A 239 41.73 -18.67 -46.83
C SER A 239 42.33 -18.89 -45.45
N SER A 240 43.11 -19.97 -45.31
CA SER A 240 44.00 -20.21 -44.18
C SER A 240 45.43 -20.11 -44.68
N ASP A 241 46.34 -19.55 -43.89
CA ASP A 241 47.60 -20.21 -43.49
C ASP A 241 48.54 -19.26 -42.75
N LEU A 242 48.91 -19.62 -41.51
CA LEU A 242 50.28 -19.58 -40.95
C LEU A 242 50.31 -20.01 -39.47
N SER A 243 49.93 -21.26 -39.18
CA SER A 243 50.12 -21.88 -37.85
C SER A 243 50.13 -23.42 -37.96
N GLN A 244 51.07 -23.98 -38.74
CA GLN A 244 51.05 -25.40 -39.14
C GLN A 244 52.35 -26.15 -38.79
N LEU A 245 52.70 -26.28 -37.50
CA LEU A 245 53.69 -27.28 -37.07
C LEU A 245 53.49 -27.90 -35.66
N GLU A 246 52.31 -27.80 -35.04
CA GLU A 246 52.02 -28.48 -33.76
C GLU A 246 50.65 -29.20 -33.71
N THR A 247 49.69 -28.77 -34.54
CA THR A 247 48.29 -29.23 -34.49
C THR A 247 48.03 -30.67 -34.97
N ARG A 248 48.98 -31.32 -35.64
CA ARG A 248 48.76 -32.64 -36.30
C ARG A 248 48.67 -33.85 -35.35
N ALA A 249 49.11 -33.72 -34.10
CA ALA A 249 48.88 -34.73 -33.06
C ALA A 249 47.49 -34.55 -32.42
N ALA A 250 47.22 -33.32 -31.94
CA ALA A 250 45.94 -32.96 -31.32
C ALA A 250 44.74 -33.20 -32.25
N SER A 251 44.84 -32.85 -33.54
CA SER A 251 43.74 -33.04 -34.49
C SER A 251 43.43 -34.51 -34.83
N LYS A 252 44.31 -35.46 -34.47
CA LYS A 252 44.00 -36.90 -34.57
C LYS A 252 43.32 -37.41 -33.31
N ALA A 253 43.80 -37.02 -32.13
CA ALA A 253 43.13 -37.33 -30.87
C ALA A 253 41.70 -36.78 -30.87
N ASP A 254 41.53 -35.48 -31.15
CA ASP A 254 40.22 -34.78 -31.14
C ASP A 254 39.21 -35.31 -32.18
N MET A 255 39.69 -35.96 -33.25
CA MET A 255 38.84 -36.65 -34.24
C MET A 255 38.53 -38.09 -33.80
N GLN A 256 39.52 -38.81 -33.28
CA GLN A 256 39.38 -40.22 -32.88
C GLN A 256 38.56 -40.36 -31.59
N GLU A 257 38.70 -39.42 -30.65
CA GLU A 257 37.80 -39.26 -29.50
C GLU A 257 36.36 -39.04 -29.98
N LYS A 258 36.11 -38.11 -30.91
CA LYS A 258 34.78 -37.89 -31.48
C LYS A 258 34.22 -39.10 -32.22
N GLU A 259 35.04 -39.86 -32.94
CA GLU A 259 34.59 -41.10 -33.59
C GLU A 259 34.20 -42.15 -32.54
N THR A 260 34.98 -42.31 -31.45
CA THR A 260 34.60 -43.21 -30.35
C THR A 260 33.39 -42.71 -29.54
N GLU A 261 33.23 -41.41 -29.30
CA GLU A 261 32.01 -40.83 -28.71
C GLU A 261 30.80 -41.16 -29.59
N ILE A 262 30.93 -41.04 -30.92
CA ILE A 262 29.86 -41.35 -31.87
C ILE A 262 29.50 -42.84 -31.84
N GLU A 263 30.46 -43.76 -31.78
CA GLU A 263 30.18 -45.20 -31.68
C GLU A 263 29.53 -45.55 -30.33
N VAL A 264 29.98 -44.95 -29.22
CA VAL A 264 29.38 -45.13 -27.89
C VAL A 264 27.95 -44.58 -27.85
N ASP A 265 27.69 -43.41 -28.44
CA ASP A 265 26.34 -42.84 -28.61
C ASP A 265 25.43 -43.77 -29.42
N GLU A 266 25.93 -44.34 -30.52
CA GLU A 266 25.17 -45.27 -31.38
C GLU A 266 24.82 -46.56 -30.62
N VAL A 267 25.79 -47.14 -29.88
CA VAL A 267 25.59 -48.34 -29.05
C VAL A 267 24.64 -48.07 -27.88
N PHE A 268 24.81 -46.97 -27.16
CA PHE A 268 23.92 -46.58 -26.05
C PHE A 268 22.49 -46.34 -26.56
N TRP A 269 22.33 -45.61 -27.66
CA TRP A 269 21.02 -45.40 -28.28
C TRP A 269 20.35 -46.73 -28.65
N ASN A 270 21.07 -47.62 -29.34
CA ASN A 270 20.54 -48.89 -29.81
C ASN A 270 20.19 -49.86 -28.66
N THR A 271 20.89 -49.80 -27.52
CA THR A 271 20.69 -50.70 -26.37
C THR A 271 19.75 -50.15 -25.30
N ARG A 272 19.74 -48.84 -25.04
CA ARG A 272 18.93 -48.20 -23.98
C ARG A 272 17.69 -47.48 -24.52
N ILE A 273 17.82 -46.72 -25.61
CA ILE A 273 16.73 -45.84 -26.10
C ILE A 273 15.78 -46.57 -27.05
N VAL A 274 16.31 -47.35 -28.01
CA VAL A 274 15.51 -48.05 -29.03
C VAL A 274 14.47 -49.02 -28.45
N PRO A 275 14.74 -49.80 -27.39
CA PRO A 275 13.72 -50.66 -26.78
C PRO A 275 12.54 -49.86 -26.21
N ILE A 276 12.81 -48.75 -25.52
CA ILE A 276 11.78 -47.88 -24.92
C ILE A 276 10.95 -47.21 -26.02
N LEU A 277 11.56 -46.80 -27.13
CA LEU A 277 10.82 -46.28 -28.29
C LEU A 277 9.91 -47.34 -28.94
N HIS A 278 10.36 -48.60 -29.02
CA HIS A 278 9.50 -49.69 -29.52
C HIS A 278 8.35 -50.04 -28.58
N GLN A 279 8.52 -49.87 -27.26
CA GLN A 279 7.42 -49.97 -26.30
C GLN A 279 6.42 -48.83 -26.52
N LEU A 280 6.90 -47.59 -26.58
CA LEU A 280 6.07 -46.38 -26.78
C LEU A 280 5.31 -46.36 -28.12
N GLU A 281 5.75 -47.10 -29.15
CA GLU A 281 5.03 -47.20 -30.44
C GLU A 281 4.12 -48.43 -30.56
N LYS A 282 4.07 -49.32 -29.56
CA LYS A 282 3.23 -50.53 -29.55
C LYS A 282 2.22 -50.61 -28.40
N GLU A 283 2.46 -49.87 -27.33
CA GLU A 283 1.63 -49.88 -26.12
C GLU A 283 0.38 -49.00 -26.30
N GLU A 284 -0.75 -49.45 -25.78
CA GLU A 284 -2.03 -48.71 -25.79
C GLU A 284 -2.43 -48.23 -24.37
N ASN A 285 -1.89 -48.84 -23.31
CA ASN A 285 -2.21 -48.44 -21.94
C ASN A 285 -1.44 -47.16 -21.54
N ILE A 286 -2.20 -46.12 -21.19
CA ILE A 286 -1.69 -44.79 -20.81
C ILE A 286 -0.69 -44.86 -19.64
N GLU A 287 -0.89 -45.75 -18.66
CA GLU A 287 -0.02 -45.85 -17.49
C GLU A 287 1.37 -46.41 -17.84
N THR A 288 1.42 -47.46 -18.67
CA THR A 288 2.69 -48.04 -19.13
C THR A 288 3.40 -47.14 -20.15
N ILE A 289 2.66 -46.38 -20.98
CA ILE A 289 3.25 -45.29 -21.80
C ILE A 289 3.86 -44.21 -20.89
N CYS A 290 3.19 -43.80 -19.80
CA CYS A 290 3.72 -42.81 -18.85
C CYS A 290 4.96 -43.31 -18.08
N ALA A 291 4.99 -44.59 -17.72
CA ALA A 291 6.15 -45.25 -17.14
C ALA A 291 7.32 -45.28 -18.14
N ALA A 292 7.08 -45.71 -19.38
CA ALA A 292 8.07 -45.72 -20.45
C ALA A 292 8.58 -44.31 -20.81
N CYS A 293 7.73 -43.27 -20.76
CA CYS A 293 8.19 -41.88 -20.89
C CYS A 293 9.10 -41.45 -19.73
N THR A 294 8.83 -41.91 -18.51
CA THR A 294 9.68 -41.60 -17.34
C THR A 294 11.03 -42.31 -17.44
N GLN A 295 11.04 -43.59 -17.86
CA GLN A 295 12.26 -44.33 -18.17
C GLN A 295 13.06 -43.70 -19.32
N LEU A 296 12.38 -43.24 -20.38
CA LEU A 296 12.98 -42.54 -21.51
C LEU A 296 13.65 -41.23 -21.08
N HIS A 297 13.03 -40.44 -20.20
CA HIS A 297 13.64 -39.22 -19.66
C HIS A 297 14.97 -39.53 -18.95
N HIS A 298 14.97 -40.52 -18.05
CA HIS A 298 16.18 -40.90 -17.33
C HIS A 298 17.24 -41.51 -18.25
N ALA A 299 16.88 -42.37 -19.21
CA ALA A 299 17.85 -42.94 -20.14
C ALA A 299 18.49 -41.88 -21.06
N LEU A 300 17.73 -40.83 -21.45
CA LEU A 300 18.28 -39.69 -22.20
C LEU A 300 19.18 -38.80 -21.32
N GLU A 301 18.91 -38.72 -20.02
CA GLU A 301 19.69 -37.97 -19.03
C GLU A 301 21.01 -38.70 -18.68
N GLU A 302 20.94 -40.01 -18.42
CA GLU A 302 22.10 -40.92 -18.27
C GLU A 302 23.05 -40.85 -19.47
N GLY A 303 22.49 -40.89 -20.69
CA GLY A 303 23.27 -40.85 -21.93
C GLY A 303 23.71 -39.46 -22.39
N ASN A 304 23.45 -38.39 -21.61
CA ASN A 304 23.69 -36.99 -22.01
C ASN A 304 23.02 -36.58 -23.35
N MET A 305 21.95 -37.30 -23.75
CA MET A 305 21.20 -37.12 -25.00
C MET A 305 20.06 -36.11 -24.88
N LEU A 306 20.18 -35.15 -23.95
CA LEU A 306 19.26 -34.02 -23.81
C LEU A 306 19.76 -32.80 -24.63
N GLY A 307 18.97 -31.72 -24.65
CA GLY A 307 19.29 -30.53 -25.43
C GLY A 307 19.15 -30.72 -26.94
N ASN A 308 19.95 -29.97 -27.71
CA ASN A 308 19.74 -29.80 -29.15
C ASN A 308 20.78 -30.44 -30.07
N LYS A 309 21.86 -31.04 -29.53
CA LYS A 309 23.06 -31.42 -30.31
C LYS A 309 23.08 -32.85 -30.87
N PHE A 310 22.47 -33.83 -30.19
CA PHE A 310 22.62 -35.25 -30.57
C PHE A 310 21.90 -35.60 -31.89
N LYS A 311 22.50 -36.50 -32.67
CA LYS A 311 22.14 -36.77 -34.07
C LYS A 311 20.72 -37.31 -34.26
N ARG A 312 20.28 -38.23 -33.38
CA ARG A 312 19.02 -39.00 -33.55
C ARG A 312 17.77 -38.27 -33.01
N ARG A 313 17.90 -37.00 -32.61
CA ARG A 313 16.86 -36.14 -32.03
C ARG A 313 15.60 -35.96 -32.88
N SER A 314 15.73 -35.97 -34.21
CA SER A 314 14.59 -35.87 -35.14
C SER A 314 13.68 -37.10 -35.09
N VAL A 315 14.25 -38.30 -34.89
CA VAL A 315 13.52 -39.55 -34.72
C VAL A 315 12.76 -39.53 -33.40
N LEU A 316 13.46 -39.20 -32.30
CA LEU A 316 12.87 -39.08 -30.96
C LEU A 316 11.65 -38.15 -30.95
N LEU A 317 11.82 -36.93 -31.46
CA LEU A 317 10.73 -35.95 -31.53
C LEU A 317 9.58 -36.43 -32.41
N LYS A 318 9.84 -37.14 -33.52
CA LYS A 318 8.80 -37.71 -34.39
C LYS A 318 7.96 -38.75 -33.66
N THR A 319 8.56 -39.61 -32.83
CA THR A 319 7.81 -40.56 -31.99
C THR A 319 7.04 -39.83 -30.89
N LEU A 320 7.69 -38.95 -30.11
CA LEU A 320 7.05 -38.20 -29.03
C LEU A 320 5.83 -37.38 -29.49
N TYR A 321 5.90 -36.73 -30.67
CA TYR A 321 4.77 -35.94 -31.17
C TYR A 321 3.55 -36.78 -31.60
N LYS A 322 3.71 -38.06 -31.99
CA LYS A 322 2.55 -38.96 -32.24
C LYS A 322 1.70 -39.14 -30.97
N LEU A 323 2.37 -39.18 -29.81
CA LEU A 323 1.76 -39.55 -28.53
C LEU A 323 1.02 -38.38 -27.86
N VAL A 324 1.24 -37.15 -28.32
CA VAL A 324 0.57 -35.94 -27.78
C VAL A 324 -0.94 -35.96 -28.03
N ASP A 325 -1.38 -36.51 -29.17
CA ASP A 325 -2.78 -36.53 -29.58
C ASP A 325 -3.62 -37.63 -28.87
N ILE A 326 -2.99 -38.48 -28.03
CA ILE A 326 -3.68 -39.53 -27.24
C ILE A 326 -4.64 -38.94 -26.19
N GLY A 327 -4.45 -37.68 -25.79
CA GLY A 327 -5.44 -36.93 -25.01
C GLY A 327 -5.40 -37.09 -23.49
N SER A 328 -4.43 -37.83 -22.93
CA SER A 328 -4.17 -37.87 -21.48
C SER A 328 -3.34 -36.66 -21.04
N ASP A 329 -3.82 -35.92 -20.01
CA ASP A 329 -3.11 -34.75 -19.46
C ASP A 329 -1.81 -35.15 -18.73
N LEU A 330 -1.77 -36.30 -18.03
CA LEU A 330 -0.55 -36.84 -17.41
C LEU A 330 0.51 -37.19 -18.47
N LEU A 331 0.11 -37.95 -19.51
CA LEU A 331 1.01 -38.27 -20.61
C LEU A 331 1.49 -37.01 -21.32
N SER A 332 0.61 -36.03 -21.50
CA SER A 332 0.95 -34.74 -22.09
C SER A 332 2.00 -33.97 -21.28
N LEU A 333 1.97 -34.04 -19.94
CA LEU A 333 3.02 -33.47 -19.08
C LEU A 333 4.35 -34.22 -19.22
N LYS A 334 4.34 -35.55 -19.18
CA LYS A 334 5.53 -36.40 -19.40
C LYS A 334 6.21 -36.08 -20.74
N LEU A 335 5.44 -36.06 -21.82
CA LEU A 335 5.91 -35.71 -23.16
C LEU A 335 6.42 -34.27 -23.21
N ALA A 336 5.68 -33.31 -22.65
CA ALA A 336 6.09 -31.91 -22.64
C ALA A 336 7.42 -31.68 -21.90
N LYS A 337 7.65 -32.35 -20.77
CA LYS A 337 8.91 -32.31 -20.01
C LYS A 337 10.09 -32.75 -20.88
N ILE A 338 9.98 -33.92 -21.52
CA ILE A 338 11.01 -34.45 -22.42
C ILE A 338 11.22 -33.50 -23.60
N ILE A 339 10.16 -33.04 -24.27
CA ILE A 339 10.28 -32.18 -25.45
C ILE A 339 10.91 -30.81 -25.11
N LEU A 340 10.66 -30.24 -23.93
CA LEU A 340 11.37 -29.04 -23.45
C LEU A 340 12.84 -29.33 -23.11
N ALA A 341 13.15 -30.45 -22.46
CA ALA A 341 14.52 -30.86 -22.17
C ALA A 341 15.34 -31.07 -23.46
N LEU A 342 14.70 -31.49 -24.55
CA LEU A 342 15.24 -31.57 -25.91
C LEU A 342 15.41 -30.19 -26.60
N LYS A 343 15.29 -29.06 -25.88
CA LYS A 343 15.52 -27.67 -26.35
C LYS A 343 14.94 -27.40 -27.75
N VAL A 344 13.64 -27.67 -27.93
CA VAL A 344 12.90 -27.31 -29.15
C VAL A 344 12.66 -25.80 -29.21
N SER A 345 12.58 -25.22 -30.41
CA SER A 345 12.43 -23.77 -30.62
C SER A 345 11.27 -23.41 -31.57
N ARG A 346 10.96 -22.11 -31.68
CA ARG A 346 9.95 -21.55 -32.60
C ARG A 346 8.58 -22.26 -32.48
N LYS A 347 8.05 -22.80 -33.58
CA LYS A 347 6.70 -23.43 -33.63
C LYS A 347 6.58 -24.63 -32.70
N ASN A 348 7.65 -25.40 -32.51
CA ASN A 348 7.64 -26.58 -31.66
C ASN A 348 7.57 -26.20 -30.18
N LEU A 349 8.40 -25.23 -29.76
CA LEU A 349 8.33 -24.62 -28.42
C LEU A 349 6.94 -24.05 -28.15
N LEU A 350 6.42 -23.24 -29.08
CA LEU A 350 5.09 -22.64 -29.00
C LEU A 350 3.97 -23.68 -28.79
N ASN A 351 4.03 -24.81 -29.49
CA ASN A 351 3.04 -25.88 -29.36
C ASN A 351 3.13 -26.56 -27.98
N VAL A 352 4.33 -26.81 -27.46
CA VAL A 352 4.51 -27.41 -26.13
C VAL A 352 4.10 -26.45 -25.01
N CYS A 353 4.43 -25.16 -25.13
CA CYS A 353 3.91 -24.14 -24.20
C CYS A 353 2.38 -24.04 -24.25
N LYS A 354 1.75 -24.16 -25.43
CA LYS A 354 0.28 -24.24 -25.58
C LYS A 354 -0.32 -25.49 -24.91
N LEU A 355 0.37 -26.63 -24.97
CA LEU A 355 -0.04 -27.88 -24.31
C LEU A 355 0.00 -27.75 -22.78
N ILE A 356 1.12 -27.29 -22.21
CA ILE A 356 1.24 -27.08 -20.75
C ILE A 356 0.25 -26.01 -20.27
N PHE A 357 0.03 -24.95 -21.07
CA PHE A 357 -1.00 -23.93 -20.81
C PHE A 357 -2.43 -24.51 -20.79
N LYS A 358 -2.76 -25.47 -21.67
CA LYS A 358 -4.06 -26.15 -21.65
C LYS A 358 -4.25 -26.92 -20.34
N ILE A 359 -3.23 -27.69 -19.93
CA ILE A 359 -3.27 -28.59 -18.76
C ILE A 359 -3.34 -27.80 -17.45
N SER A 360 -2.51 -26.77 -17.30
CA SER A 360 -2.44 -25.90 -16.11
C SER A 360 -3.67 -25.02 -15.87
N ARG A 361 -4.68 -25.03 -16.76
CA ARG A 361 -5.97 -24.35 -16.53
C ARG A 361 -6.92 -25.10 -15.61
N SER A 362 -6.57 -26.32 -15.21
CA SER A 362 -7.41 -27.20 -14.38
C SER A 362 -6.67 -27.51 -13.07
N GLU A 363 -7.18 -27.00 -11.96
CA GLU A 363 -6.64 -27.21 -10.60
C GLU A 363 -6.57 -28.70 -10.22
N LYS A 364 -7.36 -29.55 -10.89
CA LYS A 364 -7.29 -31.02 -10.76
C LYS A 364 -5.93 -31.60 -11.21
N ASN A 365 -5.20 -30.86 -12.04
CA ASN A 365 -3.92 -31.28 -12.60
C ASN A 365 -2.72 -30.77 -11.76
N ASP A 366 -2.95 -30.01 -10.69
CA ASP A 366 -1.88 -29.44 -9.85
C ASP A 366 -0.97 -30.53 -9.26
N SER A 367 -1.54 -31.64 -8.78
CA SER A 367 -0.75 -32.78 -8.28
C SER A 367 0.09 -33.47 -9.38
N LEU A 368 -0.36 -33.41 -10.64
CA LEU A 368 0.42 -33.93 -11.78
C LEU A 368 1.58 -32.97 -12.10
N ILE A 369 1.34 -31.67 -12.03
CA ILE A 369 2.33 -30.59 -12.24
C ILE A 369 3.41 -30.63 -11.14
N GLU A 370 3.02 -30.85 -9.88
CA GLU A 370 3.88 -31.05 -8.72
C GLU A 370 4.77 -32.29 -8.91
N ASN A 371 4.17 -33.45 -9.18
CA ASN A 371 4.89 -34.72 -9.35
C ASN A 371 5.85 -34.76 -10.57
N ASP A 372 5.56 -34.04 -11.66
CA ASP A 372 6.46 -34.00 -12.83
C ASP A 372 7.53 -32.90 -12.77
N SER A 373 7.47 -31.99 -11.80
CA SER A 373 8.41 -30.86 -11.66
C SER A 373 8.54 -29.98 -12.92
N ILE A 374 7.50 -29.93 -13.76
CA ILE A 374 7.46 -29.21 -15.05
C ILE A 374 7.75 -27.70 -14.91
N LEU A 375 7.60 -27.16 -13.69
CA LEU A 375 7.89 -25.78 -13.32
C LEU A 375 9.34 -25.36 -13.63
N GLU A 376 10.32 -26.23 -13.42
CA GLU A 376 11.72 -25.92 -13.74
C GLU A 376 11.93 -25.85 -15.27
N SER A 377 11.33 -26.77 -16.03
CA SER A 377 11.36 -26.72 -17.50
C SER A 377 10.71 -25.44 -18.05
N LEU A 378 9.65 -24.93 -17.41
CA LEU A 378 9.02 -23.67 -17.76
C LEU A 378 9.92 -22.46 -17.45
N PHE A 379 10.56 -22.42 -16.27
CA PHE A 379 11.54 -21.37 -15.96
C PHE A 379 12.76 -21.41 -16.88
N GLU A 380 13.22 -22.60 -17.25
CA GLU A 380 14.38 -22.76 -18.11
C GLU A 380 14.12 -22.29 -19.56
N VAL A 381 12.88 -22.40 -20.06
CA VAL A 381 12.46 -21.71 -21.30
C VAL A 381 12.59 -20.19 -21.13
N LEU A 382 12.15 -19.63 -20.01
CA LEU A 382 12.24 -18.19 -19.73
C LEU A 382 13.67 -17.67 -19.53
N ARG A 383 14.62 -18.53 -19.15
CA ARG A 383 16.05 -18.17 -19.00
C ARG A 383 16.83 -18.26 -20.31
N SER A 384 16.54 -19.26 -21.15
CA SER A 384 17.43 -19.66 -22.25
C SER A 384 16.96 -19.31 -23.66
N GLU A 385 15.69 -19.00 -23.88
CA GLU A 385 15.16 -18.59 -25.19
C GLU A 385 15.07 -17.05 -25.31
N GLU A 386 15.23 -16.53 -26.53
CA GLU A 386 15.10 -15.10 -26.79
C GLU A 386 13.64 -14.63 -26.81
N LEU A 387 13.34 -13.58 -26.03
CA LEU A 387 12.00 -13.01 -25.92
C LEU A 387 11.47 -12.42 -27.25
N GLU A 388 12.32 -11.76 -28.03
CA GLU A 388 11.92 -11.07 -29.27
C GLU A 388 11.61 -12.04 -30.42
N THR A 389 12.19 -13.25 -30.41
CA THR A 389 11.96 -14.27 -31.45
C THR A 389 10.90 -15.30 -31.06
N ASN A 390 10.63 -15.50 -29.76
CA ASN A 390 9.69 -16.49 -29.23
C ASN A 390 8.49 -15.90 -28.45
N THR A 391 8.10 -14.64 -28.67
CA THR A 391 7.15 -13.90 -27.79
C THR A 391 5.80 -14.59 -27.57
N GLU A 392 5.24 -15.32 -28.56
CA GLU A 392 4.04 -16.14 -28.33
C GLU A 392 4.30 -17.32 -27.38
N ALA A 393 5.43 -18.02 -27.49
CA ALA A 393 5.76 -19.14 -26.61
C ALA A 393 5.94 -18.66 -25.16
N PHE A 394 6.61 -17.51 -24.99
CA PHE A 394 6.69 -16.80 -23.72
C PHE A 394 5.29 -16.47 -23.14
N LEU A 395 4.33 -16.05 -23.98
CA LEU A 395 2.95 -15.76 -23.53
C LEU A 395 2.23 -17.00 -22.98
N TYR A 396 2.35 -18.15 -23.65
CA TYR A 396 1.73 -19.40 -23.16
C TYR A 396 2.48 -20.00 -21.97
N CYS A 397 3.82 -19.96 -21.97
CA CYS A 397 4.66 -20.37 -20.84
C CYS A 397 4.34 -19.55 -19.58
N MET A 398 4.35 -18.21 -19.68
CA MET A 398 3.91 -17.33 -18.59
C MET A 398 2.45 -17.52 -18.21
N GLY A 399 1.58 -17.82 -19.18
CA GLY A 399 0.18 -18.15 -18.92
C GLY A 399 0.03 -19.36 -18.00
N ALA A 400 0.83 -20.41 -18.22
CA ALA A 400 0.89 -21.62 -17.40
C ALA A 400 1.47 -21.33 -16.01
N ILE A 401 2.65 -20.68 -15.95
CA ILE A 401 3.31 -20.26 -14.69
C ILE A 401 2.36 -19.41 -13.83
N LYS A 402 1.54 -18.55 -14.45
CA LYS A 402 0.52 -17.76 -13.73
C LYS A 402 -0.56 -18.63 -13.10
N PHE A 403 -1.07 -19.66 -13.79
CA PHE A 403 -2.06 -20.56 -13.19
C PHE A 403 -1.45 -21.40 -12.06
N ILE A 404 -0.23 -21.95 -12.26
CA ILE A 404 0.52 -22.66 -11.22
C ILE A 404 0.72 -21.77 -9.98
N SER A 405 1.08 -20.49 -10.18
CA SER A 405 1.18 -19.50 -9.09
C SER A 405 -0.16 -19.11 -8.44
N GLY A 406 -1.29 -19.64 -8.90
CA GLY A 406 -2.58 -19.50 -8.24
C GLY A 406 -2.70 -20.38 -6.99
N ASN A 407 -2.03 -21.53 -6.97
CA ASN A 407 -2.02 -22.45 -5.83
C ASN A 407 -0.86 -22.10 -4.87
N PRO A 408 -1.13 -21.84 -3.58
CA PRO A 408 -0.09 -21.46 -2.61
C PRO A 408 1.08 -22.44 -2.44
N ARG A 409 0.89 -23.74 -2.74
CA ARG A 409 1.94 -24.76 -2.56
C ARG A 409 3.20 -24.47 -3.37
N PHE A 410 3.03 -24.08 -4.63
CA PHE A 410 4.16 -23.81 -5.53
C PHE A 410 4.93 -22.53 -5.19
N LEU A 411 4.36 -21.59 -4.44
CA LEU A 411 4.95 -20.25 -4.28
C LEU A 411 6.36 -20.28 -3.67
N ASN A 412 6.61 -21.17 -2.70
CA ASN A 412 7.94 -21.32 -2.09
C ASN A 412 8.96 -21.91 -3.08
N GLU A 413 8.55 -22.90 -3.87
CA GLU A 413 9.37 -23.51 -4.93
C GLU A 413 9.68 -22.50 -6.05
N MET A 414 8.70 -21.71 -6.47
CA MET A 414 8.89 -20.63 -7.43
C MET A 414 9.92 -19.60 -6.93
N ILE A 415 9.86 -19.24 -5.64
CA ILE A 415 10.78 -18.24 -5.07
C ILE A 415 12.20 -18.81 -4.92
N SER A 416 12.37 -20.10 -4.59
CA SER A 416 13.69 -20.74 -4.52
C SER A 416 14.31 -20.90 -5.92
N ARG A 417 13.53 -21.30 -6.93
CA ARG A 417 13.94 -21.41 -8.36
C ARG A 417 14.19 -20.07 -9.07
N GLY A 418 14.06 -18.95 -8.36
CA GLY A 418 14.42 -17.60 -8.85
C GLY A 418 13.34 -16.90 -9.68
N ALA A 419 12.06 -17.24 -9.51
CA ALA A 419 10.97 -16.68 -10.32
C ALA A 419 10.92 -15.15 -10.28
N VAL A 420 11.18 -14.53 -9.13
CA VAL A 420 11.16 -13.06 -8.98
C VAL A 420 12.20 -12.40 -9.88
N GLU A 421 13.42 -12.95 -9.90
CA GLU A 421 14.55 -12.48 -10.68
C GLU A 421 14.32 -12.69 -12.18
N ILE A 422 13.81 -13.86 -12.59
CA ILE A 422 13.47 -14.19 -13.99
C ILE A 422 12.40 -13.19 -14.51
N LEU A 423 11.31 -13.02 -13.76
CA LEU A 423 10.20 -12.15 -14.15
C LEU A 423 10.63 -10.68 -14.23
N MET A 424 11.43 -10.20 -13.28
CA MET A 424 11.92 -8.82 -13.30
C MET A 424 12.97 -8.58 -14.40
N ASN A 425 13.79 -9.58 -14.75
CA ASN A 425 14.70 -9.49 -15.89
C ASN A 425 13.93 -9.39 -17.22
N LEU A 426 12.87 -10.18 -17.41
CA LEU A 426 12.03 -10.09 -18.60
C LEU A 426 11.24 -8.77 -18.67
N ILE A 427 10.72 -8.28 -17.53
CA ILE A 427 10.12 -6.95 -17.44
C ILE A 427 11.12 -5.85 -17.82
N LYS A 428 12.39 -5.96 -17.40
CA LYS A 428 13.46 -5.03 -17.78
C LYS A 428 13.74 -5.07 -19.28
N GLN A 429 13.82 -6.26 -19.89
CA GLN A 429 13.95 -6.40 -21.36
C GLN A 429 12.80 -5.68 -22.09
N ILE A 430 11.54 -5.93 -21.69
CA ILE A 430 10.37 -5.27 -22.29
C ILE A 430 10.44 -3.74 -22.12
N ASN A 431 10.80 -3.25 -20.93
CA ASN A 431 10.99 -1.81 -20.67
C ASN A 431 12.05 -1.20 -21.61
N ASP A 432 13.17 -1.89 -21.84
CA ASP A 432 14.31 -1.38 -22.60
C ASP A 432 14.12 -1.48 -24.12
N THR A 433 13.51 -2.55 -24.64
CA THR A 433 13.06 -2.61 -26.04
C THR A 433 11.99 -1.54 -26.31
N THR A 434 11.07 -1.31 -25.38
CA THR A 434 10.03 -0.24 -25.50
C THR A 434 10.63 1.17 -25.48
N LYS A 435 11.76 1.40 -24.78
CA LYS A 435 12.50 2.68 -24.85
C LYS A 435 13.18 2.88 -26.20
N LYS A 436 13.79 1.83 -26.76
CA LYS A 436 14.58 1.91 -28.00
C LYS A 436 13.71 2.08 -29.25
N CYS A 437 12.62 1.31 -29.34
CA CYS A 437 11.84 1.18 -30.57
C CYS A 437 10.40 1.67 -30.45
N GLY A 438 9.99 2.19 -29.28
CA GLY A 438 8.57 2.36 -28.94
C GLY A 438 7.87 1.02 -28.70
N PRO A 439 6.53 0.99 -28.57
CA PRO A 439 5.76 -0.22 -28.28
C PRO A 439 5.61 -1.13 -29.53
N CYS A 440 6.74 -1.57 -30.09
CA CYS A 440 6.81 -2.39 -31.31
C CYS A 440 6.75 -3.91 -31.07
N LEU A 441 6.95 -4.40 -29.84
CA LEU A 441 6.92 -5.84 -29.54
C LEU A 441 5.47 -6.36 -29.50
N PRO A 442 5.04 -7.27 -30.40
CA PRO A 442 3.67 -7.78 -30.42
C PRO A 442 3.33 -8.51 -29.11
N ASN A 443 2.07 -8.43 -28.68
CA ASN A 443 1.55 -9.07 -27.46
C ASN A 443 2.26 -8.70 -26.14
N SER A 444 3.17 -7.73 -26.10
CA SER A 444 3.94 -7.39 -24.90
C SER A 444 3.06 -7.02 -23.69
N GLY A 445 1.96 -6.28 -23.91
CA GLY A 445 0.96 -5.99 -22.87
C GLY A 445 0.31 -7.26 -22.31
N HIS A 446 -0.08 -8.22 -23.16
CA HIS A 446 -0.66 -9.50 -22.73
C HIS A 446 0.34 -10.35 -21.92
N LEU A 447 1.63 -10.30 -22.28
CA LEU A 447 2.71 -10.96 -21.55
C LEU A 447 2.96 -10.30 -20.18
N LEU A 448 3.02 -8.97 -20.14
CA LEU A 448 3.11 -8.18 -18.90
C LEU A 448 1.92 -8.45 -17.96
N VAL A 449 0.70 -8.65 -18.48
CA VAL A 449 -0.46 -9.05 -17.66
C VAL A 449 -0.20 -10.40 -16.98
N GLN A 450 0.39 -11.40 -17.67
CA GLN A 450 0.73 -12.68 -17.01
C GLN A 450 1.84 -12.49 -15.96
N MET A 451 2.94 -11.82 -16.33
CA MET A 451 4.09 -11.60 -15.44
C MET A 451 3.72 -10.85 -14.16
N THR A 452 2.93 -9.78 -14.29
CA THR A 452 2.45 -8.99 -13.14
C THR A 452 1.40 -9.72 -12.31
N ALA A 453 0.58 -10.59 -12.91
CA ALA A 453 -0.32 -11.46 -12.15
C ALA A 453 0.46 -12.51 -11.34
N THR A 454 1.50 -13.13 -11.92
CA THR A 454 2.40 -14.03 -11.19
C THR A 454 3.12 -13.32 -10.04
N LEU A 455 3.72 -12.15 -10.29
CA LEU A 455 4.39 -11.36 -9.24
C LEU A 455 3.42 -10.97 -8.10
N ARG A 456 2.17 -10.58 -8.42
CA ARG A 456 1.13 -10.27 -7.42
C ARG A 456 0.83 -11.44 -6.47
N ASN A 457 1.02 -12.68 -6.91
CA ASN A 457 0.81 -13.86 -6.08
C ASN A 457 2.06 -14.20 -5.24
N LEU A 458 3.26 -13.77 -5.66
CA LEU A 458 4.52 -14.02 -4.96
C LEU A 458 4.85 -12.96 -3.88
N VAL A 459 4.46 -11.69 -4.06
CA VAL A 459 4.90 -10.54 -3.24
C VAL A 459 4.51 -10.57 -1.75
N ASP A 460 3.57 -11.43 -1.35
CA ASP A 460 3.19 -11.59 0.06
C ASP A 460 4.23 -12.42 0.86
N SER A 461 5.12 -13.15 0.17
CA SER A 461 6.26 -13.83 0.81
C SER A 461 7.37 -12.86 1.20
N PRO A 462 7.91 -12.92 2.45
CA PRO A 462 9.05 -12.09 2.86
C PRO A 462 10.29 -12.27 1.98
N LEU A 463 10.56 -13.50 1.51
CA LEU A 463 11.68 -13.80 0.62
C LEU A 463 11.52 -13.11 -0.75
N ALA A 464 10.30 -13.09 -1.30
CA ALA A 464 10.00 -12.39 -2.54
C ALA A 464 10.15 -10.86 -2.39
N ARG A 465 9.73 -10.28 -1.26
CA ARG A 465 9.94 -8.84 -0.98
C ARG A 465 11.42 -8.49 -0.89
N SER A 466 12.20 -9.26 -0.12
CA SER A 466 13.64 -9.06 -0.01
C SER A 466 14.33 -9.07 -1.39
N LYS A 467 14.01 -10.07 -2.23
CA LYS A 467 14.48 -10.15 -3.62
C LYS A 467 14.04 -8.96 -4.49
N LEU A 468 12.78 -8.52 -4.40
CA LEU A 468 12.28 -7.36 -5.16
C LEU A 468 12.97 -6.04 -4.77
N LEU A 469 13.33 -5.88 -3.49
CA LEU A 469 14.06 -4.73 -2.99
C LEU A 469 15.52 -4.75 -3.44
N SER A 470 16.22 -5.88 -3.29
CA SER A 470 17.65 -5.99 -3.65
C SER A 470 17.93 -5.79 -5.14
N ILE A 471 17.01 -6.21 -6.03
CA ILE A 471 17.12 -6.00 -7.48
C ILE A 471 16.53 -4.67 -7.98
N GLY A 472 16.06 -3.79 -7.08
CA GLY A 472 15.51 -2.48 -7.44
C GLY A 472 14.24 -2.54 -8.32
N ALA A 473 13.35 -3.50 -8.05
CA ALA A 473 12.22 -3.79 -8.94
C ALA A 473 11.16 -2.67 -9.02
N LEU A 474 11.00 -1.88 -7.95
CA LEU A 474 9.90 -0.93 -7.80
C LEU A 474 9.91 0.19 -8.89
N PRO A 475 11.05 0.88 -9.17
CA PRO A 475 11.17 1.78 -10.32
C PRO A 475 10.90 1.13 -11.69
N GLN A 476 11.23 -0.15 -11.88
CA GLN A 476 10.96 -0.86 -13.13
C GLN A 476 9.46 -1.10 -13.32
N LEU A 477 8.75 -1.48 -12.26
CA LEU A 477 7.29 -1.60 -12.26
C LEU A 477 6.60 -0.24 -12.50
N CYS A 478 7.11 0.85 -11.89
CA CYS A 478 6.63 2.20 -12.22
C CYS A 478 6.88 2.56 -13.70
N THR A 479 8.00 2.13 -14.29
CA THR A 479 8.32 2.35 -15.70
C THR A 479 7.33 1.62 -16.62
N VAL A 480 7.02 0.35 -16.35
CA VAL A 480 5.98 -0.41 -17.08
C VAL A 480 4.64 0.32 -16.98
N MET A 481 4.22 0.69 -15.76
CA MET A 481 2.93 1.33 -15.50
C MET A 481 2.80 2.71 -16.18
N GLY A 482 3.92 3.40 -16.41
CA GLY A 482 3.99 4.63 -17.20
C GLY A 482 3.93 4.40 -18.71
N GLN A 483 4.70 3.44 -19.25
CA GLN A 483 4.70 3.08 -20.67
C GLN A 483 3.34 2.50 -21.10
N TYR A 484 2.80 1.57 -20.32
CA TYR A 484 1.53 0.88 -20.56
C TYR A 484 0.34 1.56 -19.88
N MET A 485 0.39 2.88 -19.67
CA MET A 485 -0.68 3.66 -19.03
C MET A 485 -2.03 3.59 -19.78
N ALA A 486 -2.09 3.08 -21.01
CA ALA A 486 -3.33 2.78 -21.75
C ALA A 486 -3.93 1.39 -21.45
N ASP A 487 -3.11 0.45 -20.96
CA ASP A 487 -3.55 -0.89 -20.62
C ASP A 487 -4.13 -0.92 -19.19
N LYS A 488 -5.45 -1.09 -19.10
CA LYS A 488 -6.21 -1.13 -17.84
C LYS A 488 -5.82 -2.32 -16.96
N ASP A 489 -5.29 -3.39 -17.53
CA ASP A 489 -5.08 -4.67 -16.87
C ASP A 489 -3.67 -4.72 -16.28
N VAL A 490 -2.66 -4.30 -17.06
CA VAL A 490 -1.28 -4.06 -16.58
C VAL A 490 -1.27 -3.04 -15.44
N CYS A 491 -1.98 -1.91 -15.59
CA CYS A 491 -2.05 -0.88 -14.54
C CYS A 491 -2.70 -1.42 -13.25
N THR A 492 -3.78 -2.21 -13.33
CA THR A 492 -4.41 -2.82 -12.14
C THR A 492 -3.49 -3.85 -11.48
N ASN A 493 -2.82 -4.72 -12.22
CA ASN A 493 -1.93 -5.72 -11.61
C ASN A 493 -0.74 -5.06 -10.90
N ILE A 494 -0.15 -4.01 -11.47
CA ILE A 494 0.94 -3.27 -10.82
C ILE A 494 0.43 -2.51 -9.59
N ALA A 495 -0.77 -1.92 -9.64
CA ALA A 495 -1.40 -1.31 -8.45
C ALA A 495 -1.72 -2.36 -7.36
N ARG A 496 -2.06 -3.59 -7.72
CA ARG A 496 -2.23 -4.71 -6.78
C ARG A 496 -0.90 -5.13 -6.14
N ILE A 497 0.19 -5.26 -6.92
CA ILE A 497 1.55 -5.48 -6.39
C ILE A 497 1.94 -4.39 -5.41
N PHE A 498 1.83 -3.11 -5.79
CA PHE A 498 2.19 -1.99 -4.91
C PHE A 498 1.28 -1.86 -3.69
N SER A 499 0.00 -2.24 -3.76
CA SER A 499 -0.87 -2.28 -2.58
C SER A 499 -0.39 -3.31 -1.55
N LYS A 500 0.00 -4.51 -2.01
CA LYS A 500 0.59 -5.55 -1.15
C LYS A 500 1.92 -5.08 -0.57
N LEU A 501 2.85 -4.66 -1.42
CA LEU A 501 4.18 -4.19 -1.00
C LEU A 501 4.14 -3.00 -0.04
N THR A 502 3.32 -1.96 -0.28
CA THR A 502 3.26 -0.79 0.61
C THR A 502 2.58 -1.05 1.96
N SER A 503 2.08 -2.26 2.22
CA SER A 503 1.77 -2.67 3.60
C SER A 503 3.03 -2.82 4.48
N TYR A 504 4.22 -2.85 3.88
CA TYR A 504 5.51 -2.97 4.54
C TYR A 504 6.33 -1.67 4.44
N HIS A 505 7.03 -1.32 5.52
CA HIS A 505 7.69 -0.01 5.69
C HIS A 505 8.93 0.16 4.81
N ASP A 506 9.73 -0.90 4.66
CA ASP A 506 10.88 -1.01 3.75
C ASP A 506 10.47 -0.71 2.30
N CYS A 507 9.38 -1.31 1.84
CA CYS A 507 8.79 -1.14 0.53
C CYS A 507 8.20 0.26 0.35
N CYS A 508 7.64 0.86 1.40
CA CYS A 508 7.21 2.26 1.38
C CYS A 508 8.40 3.22 1.19
N VAL A 509 9.49 3.03 1.92
CA VAL A 509 10.71 3.86 1.77
C VAL A 509 11.29 3.70 0.36
N ALA A 510 11.43 2.46 -0.13
CA ALA A 510 11.96 2.18 -1.45
C ALA A 510 11.11 2.76 -2.60
N LEU A 511 9.78 2.78 -2.47
CA LEU A 511 8.89 3.39 -3.47
C LEU A 511 8.86 4.93 -3.36
N ALA A 512 8.85 5.49 -2.15
CA ALA A 512 8.90 6.95 -1.93
C ALA A 512 10.18 7.57 -2.49
N ASN A 513 11.33 6.92 -2.30
CA ASN A 513 12.61 7.35 -2.86
C ASN A 513 12.59 7.47 -4.40
N TYR A 514 11.69 6.77 -5.10
CA TYR A 514 11.40 7.00 -6.51
C TYR A 514 10.30 8.06 -6.67
N SER A 515 10.63 9.33 -6.41
CA SER A 515 9.69 10.47 -6.39
C SER A 515 8.79 10.61 -7.63
N ARG A 516 9.26 10.15 -8.81
CA ARG A 516 8.46 10.05 -10.05
C ARG A 516 7.19 9.19 -9.91
N CYS A 517 7.05 8.37 -8.87
CA CYS A 517 5.84 7.62 -8.59
C CYS A 517 4.63 8.54 -8.32
N TYR A 518 4.82 9.71 -7.68
CA TYR A 518 3.72 10.63 -7.37
C TYR A 518 3.07 11.20 -8.65
N ALA A 519 3.88 11.74 -9.58
CA ALA A 519 3.42 12.18 -10.90
C ALA A 519 2.67 11.07 -11.68
N LEU A 520 3.17 9.84 -11.59
CA LEU A 520 2.58 8.66 -12.26
C LEU A 520 1.21 8.31 -11.66
N PHE A 521 1.12 8.21 -10.34
CA PHE A 521 -0.12 7.90 -9.61
C PHE A 521 -1.20 8.96 -9.83
N LEU A 522 -0.86 10.25 -9.84
CA LEU A 522 -1.80 11.33 -10.15
C LEU A 522 -2.28 11.30 -11.61
N LYS A 523 -1.40 10.99 -12.57
CA LYS A 523 -1.81 10.80 -13.99
C LYS A 523 -2.77 9.62 -14.15
N LEU A 524 -2.52 8.51 -13.45
CA LEU A 524 -3.38 7.34 -13.45
C LEU A 524 -4.74 7.61 -12.81
N ILE A 525 -4.79 8.30 -11.67
CA ILE A 525 -6.04 8.76 -11.05
C ILE A 525 -6.85 9.59 -12.04
N ASN A 526 -6.25 10.63 -12.63
CA ASN A 526 -6.96 11.51 -13.57
C ASN A 526 -7.44 10.78 -14.84
N LYS A 527 -6.68 9.80 -15.34
CA LYS A 527 -7.07 8.99 -16.51
C LYS A 527 -8.17 7.96 -16.18
N TYR A 528 -8.19 7.43 -14.97
CA TYR A 528 -9.01 6.28 -14.60
C TYR A 528 -9.99 6.54 -13.44
N GLN A 529 -10.42 7.79 -13.21
CA GLN A 529 -11.36 8.17 -12.14
C GLN A 529 -12.59 7.24 -12.03
N LYS A 530 -13.10 6.70 -13.14
CA LYS A 530 -14.25 5.77 -13.19
C LYS A 530 -13.91 4.28 -12.93
N LYS A 531 -12.63 3.86 -12.91
CA LYS A 531 -12.21 2.47 -12.60
C LYS A 531 -11.87 2.34 -11.12
N GLN A 532 -12.90 2.13 -10.29
CA GLN A 532 -12.81 2.15 -8.83
C GLN A 532 -11.72 1.22 -8.25
N ASP A 533 -11.62 -0.04 -8.70
CA ASP A 533 -10.56 -1.01 -8.30
C ASP A 533 -9.12 -0.51 -8.53
N LEU A 534 -8.88 0.33 -9.55
CA LEU A 534 -7.56 0.92 -9.78
C LEU A 534 -7.35 2.16 -8.91
N VAL A 535 -8.36 3.05 -8.86
CA VAL A 535 -8.33 4.28 -8.06
C VAL A 535 -8.10 3.97 -6.58
N VAL A 536 -8.90 3.07 -6.00
CA VAL A 536 -8.85 2.73 -4.57
C VAL A 536 -7.48 2.21 -4.15
N ARG A 537 -6.82 1.44 -5.03
CA ARG A 537 -5.47 0.91 -4.82
C ARG A 537 -4.38 1.97 -4.92
N ILE A 538 -4.49 2.89 -5.89
CA ILE A 538 -3.55 4.02 -5.99
C ILE A 538 -3.67 4.95 -4.77
N VAL A 539 -4.89 5.23 -4.32
CA VAL A 539 -5.11 6.05 -3.10
C VAL A 539 -4.61 5.31 -1.85
N PHE A 540 -4.82 3.99 -1.73
CA PHE A 540 -4.24 3.18 -0.65
C PHE A 540 -2.71 3.21 -0.63
N ILE A 541 -2.05 3.10 -1.80
CA ILE A 541 -0.59 3.25 -1.94
C ILE A 541 -0.14 4.63 -1.43
N LEU A 542 -0.77 5.72 -1.88
CA LEU A 542 -0.46 7.07 -1.39
C LEU A 542 -0.69 7.20 0.12
N GLY A 543 -1.74 6.57 0.67
CA GLY A 543 -2.08 6.54 2.09
C GLY A 543 -1.16 5.68 2.96
N ASN A 544 -0.39 4.76 2.37
CA ASN A 544 0.68 4.04 3.05
C ASN A 544 2.00 4.83 2.97
N LEU A 545 2.37 5.33 1.78
CA LEU A 545 3.59 6.13 1.58
C LEU A 545 3.64 7.38 2.48
N THR A 546 2.49 8.03 2.67
CA THR A 546 2.37 9.24 3.53
C THR A 546 2.16 8.93 5.02
N ALA A 547 1.98 7.66 5.42
CA ALA A 547 1.58 7.31 6.79
C ALA A 547 2.65 7.64 7.84
N LYS A 548 3.92 7.31 7.57
CA LYS A 548 5.05 7.46 8.52
C LYS A 548 6.33 7.98 7.87
N ASN A 549 6.22 8.89 6.90
CA ASN A 549 7.35 9.49 6.20
C ASN A 549 7.05 10.97 5.85
N ASN A 550 7.77 11.90 6.49
CA ASN A 550 7.59 13.34 6.22
C ASN A 550 8.07 13.74 4.82
N GLN A 551 9.20 13.23 4.36
CA GLN A 551 9.72 13.47 3.02
C GLN A 551 8.73 13.01 1.94
N ALA A 552 8.01 11.90 2.17
CA ALA A 552 6.95 11.44 1.25
C ALA A 552 5.72 12.36 1.24
N ARG A 553 5.34 12.94 2.40
CA ARG A 553 4.26 13.96 2.48
C ARG A 553 4.67 15.22 1.72
N GLU A 554 5.88 15.69 1.95
CA GLU A 554 6.48 16.87 1.31
C GLU A 554 6.58 16.69 -0.21
N GLN A 555 7.20 15.59 -0.69
CA GLN A 555 7.34 15.31 -2.12
C GLN A 555 5.99 15.13 -2.82
N PHE A 556 5.02 14.46 -2.18
CA PHE A 556 3.67 14.36 -2.75
C PHE A 556 2.98 15.73 -2.83
N SER A 557 3.06 16.56 -1.79
CA SER A 557 2.42 17.90 -1.82
C SER A 557 3.05 18.82 -2.87
N LYS A 558 4.37 18.75 -3.08
CA LYS A 558 5.11 19.50 -4.10
C LYS A 558 4.83 19.03 -5.54
N GLU A 559 4.29 17.82 -5.74
CA GLU A 559 3.94 17.31 -7.07
C GLU A 559 2.76 18.09 -7.69
N ARG A 560 2.86 18.42 -8.98
CA ARG A 560 1.99 19.43 -9.61
C ARG A 560 0.54 18.94 -9.69
N GLY A 561 -0.34 19.59 -8.92
CA GLY A 561 -1.77 19.29 -8.90
C GLY A 561 -2.17 18.17 -7.96
N SER A 562 -1.27 17.71 -7.08
CA SER A 562 -1.51 16.69 -6.05
C SER A 562 -2.82 16.89 -5.27
N ILE A 563 -2.92 17.98 -4.50
CA ILE A 563 -4.10 18.29 -3.70
C ILE A 563 -5.34 18.54 -4.58
N PRO A 564 -5.31 19.37 -5.65
CA PRO A 564 -6.45 19.51 -6.57
C PRO A 564 -6.99 18.19 -7.14
N THR A 565 -6.13 17.24 -7.52
CA THR A 565 -6.57 15.92 -8.01
C THR A 565 -7.21 15.08 -6.91
N LEU A 566 -6.69 15.10 -5.67
CA LEU A 566 -7.33 14.41 -4.54
C LEU A 566 -8.72 14.99 -4.24
N LEU A 567 -8.85 16.32 -4.17
CA LEU A 567 -10.12 16.98 -3.86
C LEU A 567 -11.16 16.82 -4.99
N ALA A 568 -10.74 16.88 -6.25
CA ALA A 568 -11.62 16.61 -7.39
C ALA A 568 -12.11 15.15 -7.40
N LEU A 569 -11.25 14.20 -7.04
CA LEU A 569 -11.61 12.79 -6.91
C LEU A 569 -12.58 12.57 -5.73
N PHE A 570 -12.30 13.18 -4.57
CA PHE A 570 -13.17 13.14 -3.40
C PHE A 570 -14.58 13.65 -3.75
N HIS A 571 -14.67 14.82 -4.38
CA HIS A 571 -15.95 15.41 -4.79
C HIS A 571 -16.71 14.53 -5.80
N ALA A 572 -16.01 13.86 -6.72
CA ALA A 572 -16.63 12.92 -7.66
C ALA A 572 -17.18 11.67 -6.96
N PHE A 573 -16.47 11.13 -5.98
CA PHE A 573 -16.90 9.94 -5.24
C PHE A 573 -17.98 10.24 -4.20
N TYR A 574 -17.94 11.40 -3.54
CA TYR A 574 -19.03 11.93 -2.71
C TYR A 574 -20.34 12.01 -3.50
N LYS A 575 -20.30 12.54 -4.73
CA LYS A 575 -21.47 12.60 -5.62
C LYS A 575 -21.99 11.21 -6.01
N LEU A 576 -21.12 10.22 -6.19
CA LEU A 576 -21.54 8.84 -6.49
C LEU A 576 -22.23 8.19 -5.29
N ASP A 577 -21.71 8.41 -4.09
CA ASP A 577 -22.23 7.89 -2.83
C ASP A 577 -23.64 8.46 -2.51
N LEU A 578 -23.77 9.80 -2.52
CA LEU A 578 -25.05 10.51 -2.35
C LEU A 578 -26.10 10.13 -3.42
N CYS A 579 -25.66 9.77 -4.63
CA CYS A 579 -26.55 9.27 -5.68
C CYS A 579 -26.93 7.78 -5.51
N ALA A 580 -26.19 7.00 -4.72
CA ALA A 580 -26.52 5.61 -4.41
C ALA A 580 -27.57 5.53 -3.29
N GLU A 581 -27.46 6.36 -2.24
CA GLU A 581 -28.42 6.46 -1.13
C GLU A 581 -29.85 6.72 -1.62
N LYS A 582 -30.01 7.67 -2.55
CA LYS A 582 -31.30 8.01 -3.18
C LYS A 582 -31.91 6.89 -4.04
N ARG A 583 -31.17 5.82 -4.33
CA ARG A 583 -31.63 4.66 -5.13
C ARG A 583 -31.93 3.42 -4.28
N THR A 584 -31.37 3.32 -3.08
CA THR A 584 -31.62 2.19 -2.16
C THR A 584 -33.03 2.16 -1.55
N ALA A 585 -33.82 3.23 -1.70
CA ALA A 585 -35.19 3.33 -1.17
C ALA A 585 -36.27 2.54 -1.95
N GLY A 586 -35.91 1.68 -2.91
CA GLY A 586 -36.93 0.98 -3.73
C GLY A 586 -36.48 -0.19 -4.61
N ALA A 587 -35.30 -0.78 -4.38
CA ALA A 587 -34.87 -1.97 -5.14
C ALA A 587 -33.87 -2.85 -4.36
N GLU A 588 -34.30 -4.06 -3.99
CA GLU A 588 -33.40 -5.10 -3.50
C GLU A 588 -32.92 -6.00 -4.64
N GLN A 589 -31.60 -6.03 -4.89
CA GLN A 589 -30.94 -7.17 -5.55
C GLN A 589 -29.56 -7.42 -4.92
N PRO A 590 -29.21 -8.68 -4.59
CA PRO A 590 -27.87 -9.09 -4.15
C PRO A 590 -26.94 -9.42 -5.35
N GLN A 591 -25.75 -9.99 -5.06
CA GLN A 591 -24.72 -10.52 -5.98
C GLN A 591 -23.57 -9.58 -6.44
N THR A 592 -23.58 -8.28 -6.14
CA THR A 592 -22.37 -7.42 -6.31
C THR A 592 -22.16 -6.49 -5.11
N PRO A 593 -20.93 -6.03 -4.82
CA PRO A 593 -20.70 -5.01 -3.79
C PRO A 593 -21.47 -3.73 -4.18
N ARG A 594 -22.45 -3.32 -3.36
CA ARG A 594 -23.32 -2.16 -3.62
C ARG A 594 -22.45 -0.95 -4.02
N PRO A 595 -22.80 -0.18 -5.08
CA PRO A 595 -21.98 0.95 -5.54
C PRO A 595 -21.64 1.98 -4.46
N ARG A 596 -22.54 2.16 -3.47
CA ARG A 596 -22.32 2.93 -2.22
C ARG A 596 -21.05 2.48 -1.50
N ALA A 597 -20.99 1.20 -1.13
CA ALA A 597 -19.85 0.59 -0.40
C ALA A 597 -18.54 0.51 -1.20
N GLN A 598 -18.56 0.72 -2.52
CA GLN A 598 -17.34 0.89 -3.34
C GLN A 598 -16.89 2.36 -3.39
N ALA A 599 -17.84 3.31 -3.30
CA ALA A 599 -17.53 4.73 -3.22
C ALA A 599 -17.03 5.11 -1.82
N GLU A 600 -17.66 4.58 -0.76
CA GLU A 600 -17.26 4.75 0.64
C GLU A 600 -15.79 4.30 0.87
N ASP A 601 -15.36 3.16 0.32
CA ASP A 601 -13.96 2.68 0.43
C ASP A 601 -12.94 3.65 -0.22
N VAL A 602 -13.30 4.28 -1.34
CA VAL A 602 -12.46 5.31 -1.98
C VAL A 602 -12.43 6.60 -1.16
N LEU A 603 -13.58 7.03 -0.61
CA LEU A 603 -13.67 8.21 0.27
C LEU A 603 -12.85 8.01 1.55
N ILE A 604 -13.02 6.89 2.23
CA ILE A 604 -12.24 6.46 3.40
C ILE A 604 -10.74 6.59 3.14
N LYS A 605 -10.26 6.02 2.02
CA LYS A 605 -8.83 6.03 1.67
C LYS A 605 -8.34 7.41 1.25
N LEU A 606 -9.19 8.25 0.63
CA LEU A 606 -8.87 9.65 0.33
C LEU A 606 -8.76 10.50 1.61
N THR A 607 -9.73 10.38 2.51
CA THR A 607 -9.69 11.00 3.84
C THR A 607 -8.43 10.58 4.60
N ARG A 608 -8.05 9.29 4.55
CA ARG A 608 -6.79 8.80 5.14
C ARG A 608 -5.53 9.46 4.54
N VAL A 609 -5.50 9.73 3.23
CA VAL A 609 -4.39 10.50 2.61
C VAL A 609 -4.41 11.95 3.09
N LEU A 610 -5.58 12.61 3.15
CA LEU A 610 -5.69 13.98 3.65
C LEU A 610 -5.28 14.08 5.12
N ALA A 611 -5.68 13.14 5.97
CA ALA A 611 -5.26 13.04 7.36
C ALA A 611 -3.73 12.92 7.51
N ASN A 612 -3.08 12.07 6.70
CA ASN A 612 -1.63 11.93 6.70
C ASN A 612 -0.89 13.19 6.27
N LEU A 613 -1.44 13.97 5.33
CA LEU A 613 -0.85 15.22 4.86
C LEU A 613 -1.09 16.36 5.86
N ALA A 614 -2.26 16.37 6.49
CA ALA A 614 -2.63 17.28 7.58
C ALA A 614 -1.78 17.11 8.86
N ILE A 615 -0.90 16.12 8.93
CA ILE A 615 0.05 15.89 10.03
C ILE A 615 1.37 16.66 9.82
N HIS A 616 1.69 17.10 8.59
CA HIS A 616 2.96 17.78 8.29
C HIS A 616 2.91 19.29 8.61
N PRO A 617 3.92 19.87 9.29
CA PRO A 617 3.87 21.24 9.78
C PRO A 617 3.61 22.30 8.71
N ASP A 618 4.12 22.15 7.49
CA ASP A 618 3.91 23.12 6.40
C ASP A 618 2.64 22.85 5.55
N ILE A 619 2.16 21.60 5.55
CA ILE A 619 1.04 21.16 4.66
C ILE A 619 -0.29 21.24 5.40
N GLY A 620 -0.32 20.93 6.70
CA GLY A 620 -1.49 21.04 7.56
C GLY A 620 -2.11 22.45 7.58
N PRO A 621 -1.33 23.52 7.84
CA PRO A 621 -1.79 24.91 7.71
C PRO A 621 -2.38 25.24 6.34
N ALA A 622 -1.72 24.82 5.26
CA ALA A 622 -2.17 25.05 3.89
C ALA A 622 -3.47 24.29 3.56
N LEU A 623 -3.70 23.12 4.17
CA LEU A 623 -4.96 22.38 4.07
C LEU A 623 -6.07 22.98 4.96
N ALA A 624 -5.75 23.48 6.16
CA ALA A 624 -6.69 24.12 7.07
C ALA A 624 -7.20 25.47 6.51
N ALA A 625 -6.35 26.17 5.74
CA ALA A 625 -6.72 27.37 4.98
C ALA A 625 -7.41 27.07 3.63
N ASN A 626 -7.57 25.80 3.22
CA ASN A 626 -8.15 25.46 1.91
C ASN A 626 -9.67 25.23 2.00
N PRO A 627 -10.51 26.12 1.43
CA PRO A 627 -11.97 26.04 1.57
C PRO A 627 -12.59 24.81 0.88
N HIS A 628 -11.94 24.26 -0.16
CA HIS A 628 -12.41 23.03 -0.80
C HIS A 628 -12.06 21.79 0.01
N ALA A 629 -10.89 21.75 0.65
CA ALA A 629 -10.50 20.64 1.52
C ALA A 629 -11.37 20.59 2.77
N VAL A 630 -11.45 21.71 3.50
CA VAL A 630 -12.29 21.81 4.71
C VAL A 630 -13.76 21.63 4.35
N GLY A 631 -14.25 22.26 3.28
CA GLY A 631 -15.64 22.13 2.83
C GLY A 631 -16.07 20.69 2.56
N LEU A 632 -15.24 19.88 1.90
CA LEU A 632 -15.55 18.46 1.65
C LEU A 632 -15.60 17.63 2.94
N LEU A 633 -14.70 17.89 3.91
CA LEU A 633 -14.71 17.21 5.21
C LEU A 633 -15.96 17.56 6.03
N LEU A 634 -16.36 18.84 6.06
CA LEU A 634 -17.57 19.28 6.76
C LEU A 634 -18.81 18.68 6.12
N THR A 635 -18.94 18.77 4.78
CA THR A 635 -20.04 18.12 4.07
C THR A 635 -20.11 16.62 4.37
N THR A 636 -18.98 15.90 4.48
CA THR A 636 -18.99 14.49 4.89
C THR A 636 -19.61 14.26 6.28
N LEU A 637 -19.37 15.15 7.27
CA LEU A 637 -20.04 15.10 8.58
C LEU A 637 -21.48 15.62 8.56
N GLU A 638 -21.87 16.40 7.55
CA GLU A 638 -23.24 16.88 7.36
C GLU A 638 -24.17 15.75 6.86
N TYR A 639 -23.74 14.95 5.86
CA TYR A 639 -24.60 13.95 5.19
C TYR A 639 -24.46 12.51 5.69
N LYS A 640 -23.31 12.10 6.23
CA LYS A 640 -23.05 10.70 6.63
C LYS A 640 -23.07 10.56 8.15
N SER A 641 -23.92 9.68 8.68
CA SER A 641 -23.93 9.34 10.11
C SER A 641 -22.84 8.31 10.46
N ILE A 642 -22.50 8.20 11.74
CA ILE A 642 -21.51 7.21 12.21
C ILE A 642 -22.05 5.77 12.14
N GLU A 643 -23.37 5.62 12.22
CA GLU A 643 -24.10 4.37 12.00
C GLU A 643 -24.14 3.98 10.51
N ASP A 644 -24.17 4.95 9.61
CA ASP A 644 -24.15 4.75 8.16
C ASP A 644 -22.76 4.33 7.62
N CYS A 645 -21.68 4.95 8.11
CA CYS A 645 -20.30 4.62 7.69
C CYS A 645 -19.25 5.06 8.72
N GLU A 646 -19.11 4.30 9.80
CA GLU A 646 -18.18 4.53 10.91
C GLU A 646 -16.76 4.93 10.47
N GLU A 647 -16.11 4.11 9.64
CA GLU A 647 -14.72 4.35 9.22
C GLU A 647 -14.56 5.68 8.45
N LEU A 648 -15.56 6.11 7.68
CA LEU A 648 -15.51 7.39 6.95
C LEU A 648 -15.64 8.56 7.92
N VAL A 649 -16.60 8.50 8.84
CA VAL A 649 -16.90 9.59 9.78
C VAL A 649 -15.78 9.76 10.82
N ILE A 650 -15.22 8.66 11.35
CA ILE A 650 -14.09 8.70 12.28
C ILE A 650 -12.83 9.24 11.58
N ASN A 651 -12.48 8.75 10.38
CA ASN A 651 -11.32 9.28 9.64
C ASN A 651 -11.51 10.77 9.27
N THR A 652 -12.74 11.21 8.99
CA THR A 652 -13.05 12.61 8.68
C THR A 652 -12.86 13.49 9.92
N THR A 653 -13.36 13.04 11.07
CA THR A 653 -13.19 13.71 12.36
C THR A 653 -11.71 13.78 12.77
N ALA A 654 -10.95 12.68 12.60
CA ALA A 654 -9.51 12.63 12.81
C ALA A 654 -8.72 13.55 11.84
N THR A 655 -9.23 13.78 10.63
CA THR A 655 -8.66 14.77 9.70
C THR A 655 -8.90 16.19 10.21
N ILE A 656 -10.12 16.50 10.67
CA ILE A 656 -10.45 17.80 11.27
C ILE A 656 -9.65 18.04 12.56
N ASN A 657 -9.41 17.01 13.38
CA ASN A 657 -8.52 17.03 14.54
C ASN A 657 -7.09 17.41 14.13
N ASN A 658 -6.54 16.79 13.09
CA ASN A 658 -5.22 17.16 12.57
C ASN A 658 -5.17 18.61 12.05
N LEU A 659 -6.24 19.13 11.44
CA LEU A 659 -6.28 20.49 10.91
C LEU A 659 -6.54 21.56 12.00
N SER A 660 -7.37 21.27 13.01
CA SER A 660 -7.69 22.19 14.11
C SER A 660 -6.54 22.39 15.11
N TYR A 661 -5.53 21.53 15.08
CA TYR A 661 -4.28 21.72 15.81
C TYR A 661 -3.54 23.01 15.40
N TYR A 662 -3.70 23.47 14.17
CA TYR A 662 -2.99 24.65 13.68
C TYR A 662 -3.79 25.94 13.93
N GLN A 663 -3.31 26.80 14.83
CA GLN A 663 -3.84 28.13 15.09
C GLN A 663 -3.53 29.14 13.96
N VAL A 664 -3.90 28.81 12.72
CA VAL A 664 -3.69 29.67 11.55
C VAL A 664 -4.76 30.76 11.54
N LYS A 665 -4.34 32.02 11.71
CA LYS A 665 -5.21 33.19 11.54
C LYS A 665 -5.87 33.17 10.16
N ASN A 666 -7.18 33.42 10.10
CA ASN A 666 -7.99 33.45 8.87
C ASN A 666 -7.95 32.11 8.10
N SER A 667 -7.94 30.98 8.82
CA SER A 667 -8.11 29.65 8.23
C SER A 667 -9.56 29.19 8.35
N VAL A 668 -10.02 28.40 7.37
CA VAL A 668 -11.41 27.98 7.22
C VAL A 668 -11.88 27.11 8.41
N ILE A 669 -10.95 26.47 9.13
CA ILE A 669 -11.23 25.78 10.40
C ILE A 669 -11.57 26.77 11.52
N GLN A 670 -10.84 27.88 11.64
CA GLN A 670 -11.11 28.93 12.63
C GLN A 670 -12.39 29.69 12.27
N ASP A 671 -12.56 30.07 11.00
CA ASP A 671 -13.77 30.75 10.51
C ASP A 671 -15.05 29.93 10.72
N LYS A 672 -14.93 28.59 10.78
CA LYS A 672 -16.04 27.65 10.99
C LYS A 672 -16.01 26.92 12.34
N LYS A 673 -15.21 27.38 13.32
CA LYS A 673 -15.01 26.71 14.62
C LYS A 673 -16.32 26.32 15.32
N LEU A 674 -17.30 27.23 15.37
CA LEU A 674 -18.61 27.00 15.99
C LEU A 674 -19.47 25.99 15.21
N TYR A 675 -19.41 25.99 13.87
CA TYR A 675 -20.13 25.05 13.03
C TYR A 675 -19.54 23.64 13.11
N ILE A 676 -18.21 23.53 13.23
CA ILE A 676 -17.53 22.27 13.56
C ILE A 676 -18.04 21.76 14.91
N ALA A 677 -18.02 22.60 15.95
CA ALA A 677 -18.51 22.25 17.28
C ALA A 677 -19.97 21.77 17.28
N GLU A 678 -20.85 22.37 16.47
CA GLU A 678 -22.23 21.93 16.29
C GLU A 678 -22.35 20.54 15.63
N LEU A 679 -21.60 20.28 14.56
CA LEU A 679 -21.57 18.96 13.91
C LEU A 679 -21.07 17.86 14.86
N LEU A 680 -20.07 18.17 15.70
CA LEU A 680 -19.49 17.23 16.65
C LEU A 680 -20.43 16.82 17.79
N ILE A 681 -21.46 17.61 18.13
CA ILE A 681 -22.45 17.22 19.15
C ILE A 681 -23.08 15.86 18.78
N LYS A 682 -23.39 15.63 17.51
CA LYS A 682 -23.96 14.35 17.03
C LYS A 682 -23.07 13.14 17.39
N LEU A 683 -21.74 13.31 17.36
CA LEU A 683 -20.78 12.26 17.70
C LEU A 683 -20.68 12.04 19.21
N LEU A 684 -20.76 13.11 20.01
CA LEU A 684 -20.74 13.02 21.49
C LEU A 684 -21.94 12.28 22.07
N VAL A 685 -23.10 12.30 21.40
CA VAL A 685 -24.32 11.56 21.82
C VAL A 685 -24.48 10.23 21.06
N SER A 686 -23.48 9.81 20.28
CA SER A 686 -23.49 8.49 19.62
C SER A 686 -23.08 7.37 20.59
N ASN A 687 -23.40 6.12 20.25
CA ASN A 687 -22.97 4.96 21.04
C ASN A 687 -21.54 4.47 20.67
N ASN A 688 -20.78 5.22 19.85
CA ASN A 688 -19.47 4.80 19.35
C ASN A 688 -18.32 5.51 20.10
N MET A 689 -17.57 4.75 20.88
CA MET A 689 -16.50 5.28 21.74
C MET A 689 -15.29 5.84 20.98
N ASP A 690 -14.98 5.34 19.77
CA ASP A 690 -13.92 5.91 18.94
C ASP A 690 -14.37 7.21 18.25
N GLY A 691 -15.64 7.31 17.87
CA GLY A 691 -16.29 8.53 17.38
C GLY A 691 -16.36 9.63 18.45
N ILE A 692 -16.76 9.27 19.68
CA ILE A 692 -16.69 10.16 20.85
C ILE A 692 -15.24 10.63 21.06
N LEU A 693 -14.26 9.72 21.07
CA LEU A 693 -12.86 10.05 21.32
C LEU A 693 -12.31 11.07 20.32
N GLU A 694 -12.54 10.88 19.01
CA GLU A 694 -12.09 11.87 18.01
C GLU A 694 -12.87 13.18 18.09
N ALA A 695 -14.17 13.16 18.41
CA ALA A 695 -14.93 14.39 18.63
C ALA A 695 -14.40 15.20 19.82
N VAL A 696 -14.14 14.54 20.96
CA VAL A 696 -13.53 15.15 22.15
C VAL A 696 -12.12 15.71 21.84
N ARG A 697 -11.32 15.01 21.03
CA ARG A 697 -10.01 15.51 20.58
C ARG A 697 -10.12 16.80 19.75
N VAL A 698 -11.09 16.90 18.85
CA VAL A 698 -11.35 18.17 18.12
C VAL A 698 -11.80 19.27 19.10
N PHE A 699 -12.70 18.98 20.05
CA PHE A 699 -13.08 19.93 21.10
C PHE A 699 -11.87 20.38 21.95
N GLY A 700 -10.91 19.50 22.23
CA GLY A 700 -9.68 19.85 22.97
C GLY A 700 -8.78 20.83 22.21
N ASN A 701 -8.72 20.75 20.88
CA ASN A 701 -8.05 21.76 20.07
C ASN A 701 -8.86 23.07 19.99
N LEU A 702 -10.18 22.98 19.75
CA LEU A 702 -11.03 24.16 19.55
C LEU A 702 -11.28 24.96 20.84
N SER A 703 -11.29 24.33 22.02
CA SER A 703 -11.49 24.99 23.32
C SER A 703 -10.31 25.86 23.79
N GLN A 704 -9.27 26.05 22.98
CA GLN A 704 -8.31 27.15 23.17
C GLN A 704 -8.92 28.52 22.84
N ASP A 705 -10.11 28.56 22.22
CA ASP A 705 -10.82 29.75 21.78
C ASP A 705 -12.04 30.05 22.69
N HIS A 706 -12.21 31.31 23.07
CA HIS A 706 -13.26 31.74 24.02
C HIS A 706 -14.69 31.49 23.52
N ASP A 707 -14.98 31.68 22.22
CA ASP A 707 -16.32 31.45 21.66
C ASP A 707 -16.70 29.97 21.76
N ILE A 708 -15.70 29.07 21.67
CA ILE A 708 -15.88 27.63 21.82
C ILE A 708 -16.06 27.24 23.28
N CYS A 709 -15.33 27.87 24.21
CA CYS A 709 -15.57 27.70 25.65
C CYS A 709 -17.00 28.11 26.03
N ASP A 710 -17.49 29.25 25.54
CA ASP A 710 -18.87 29.70 25.75
C ASP A 710 -19.88 28.71 25.14
N PHE A 711 -19.64 28.24 23.91
CA PHE A 711 -20.48 27.21 23.27
C PHE A 711 -20.54 25.91 24.10
N ILE A 712 -19.40 25.44 24.63
CA ILE A 712 -19.32 24.23 25.47
C ILE A 712 -20.09 24.38 26.79
N VAL A 713 -20.15 25.60 27.35
CA VAL A 713 -21.00 25.93 28.50
C VAL A 713 -22.47 25.94 28.09
N GLN A 714 -22.85 26.78 27.13
CA GLN A 714 -24.23 27.00 26.67
C GLN A 714 -24.92 25.71 26.18
N LYS A 715 -24.20 24.87 25.43
CA LYS A 715 -24.71 23.59 24.89
C LYS A 715 -24.60 22.42 25.87
N ASN A 716 -24.23 22.66 27.13
CA ASN A 716 -24.07 21.64 28.19
C ASN A 716 -23.01 20.55 27.88
N VAL A 717 -22.14 20.75 26.87
CA VAL A 717 -21.08 19.81 26.45
C VAL A 717 -20.10 19.53 27.60
N HIS A 718 -19.87 20.50 28.48
CA HIS A 718 -19.09 20.31 29.72
C HIS A 718 -19.59 19.13 30.59
N LYS A 719 -20.91 18.85 30.63
CA LYS A 719 -21.46 17.73 31.41
C LYS A 719 -21.06 16.37 30.83
N PHE A 720 -20.98 16.28 29.50
CA PHE A 720 -20.42 15.11 28.81
C PHE A 720 -18.93 14.97 29.13
N MET A 721 -18.14 16.06 29.06
CA MET A 721 -16.70 16.01 29.39
C MET A 721 -16.45 15.56 30.83
N ILE A 722 -17.27 16.01 31.79
CA ILE A 722 -17.23 15.58 33.19
C ILE A 722 -17.59 14.09 33.31
N ALA A 723 -18.65 13.61 32.65
CA ALA A 723 -19.05 12.19 32.67
C ALA A 723 -18.00 11.27 32.03
N LEU A 724 -17.31 11.72 30.98
CA LEU A 724 -16.27 10.96 30.28
C LEU A 724 -15.00 10.74 31.14
N LEU A 725 -14.84 11.42 32.28
CA LEU A 725 -13.78 11.11 33.25
C LEU A 725 -13.98 9.74 33.94
N ASP A 726 -15.22 9.23 34.03
CA ASP A 726 -15.51 7.89 34.58
C ASP A 726 -15.17 6.75 33.59
N ALA A 727 -14.75 7.07 32.36
CA ALA A 727 -14.47 6.06 31.33
C ALA A 727 -13.30 5.15 31.71
N LYS A 728 -13.42 3.84 31.40
CA LYS A 728 -12.33 2.86 31.61
C LYS A 728 -11.14 3.03 30.64
N HIS A 729 -11.15 4.05 29.78
CA HIS A 729 -10.15 4.28 28.75
C HIS A 729 -9.42 5.61 28.99
N GLN A 730 -8.16 5.52 29.42
CA GLN A 730 -7.26 6.65 29.70
C GLN A 730 -7.31 7.74 28.62
N ASP A 731 -7.34 7.37 27.33
CA ASP A 731 -7.38 8.33 26.21
C ASP A 731 -8.64 9.20 26.16
N ILE A 732 -9.79 8.68 26.62
CA ILE A 732 -11.03 9.43 26.71
C ILE A 732 -10.97 10.39 27.91
N CYS A 733 -10.54 9.89 29.08
CA CYS A 733 -10.32 10.71 30.27
C CYS A 733 -9.31 11.84 30.00
N PHE A 734 -8.21 11.55 29.30
CA PHE A 734 -7.18 12.50 28.89
C PHE A 734 -7.73 13.57 27.94
N SER A 735 -8.45 13.14 26.90
CA SER A 735 -9.01 14.08 25.92
C SER A 735 -10.08 14.99 26.56
N ALA A 736 -10.94 14.44 27.42
CA ALA A 736 -11.95 15.20 28.15
C ALA A 736 -11.34 16.12 29.22
N CYS A 737 -10.33 15.65 29.96
CA CYS A 737 -9.58 16.45 30.93
C CYS A 737 -8.88 17.64 30.26
N GLY A 738 -8.36 17.49 29.03
CA GLY A 738 -7.83 18.61 28.25
C GLY A 738 -8.86 19.69 27.92
N VAL A 739 -10.11 19.32 27.60
CA VAL A 739 -11.21 20.27 27.41
C VAL A 739 -11.56 20.98 28.72
N LEU A 740 -11.63 20.24 29.84
CA LEU A 740 -11.90 20.81 31.16
C LEU A 740 -10.78 21.75 31.63
N LEU A 741 -9.51 21.41 31.37
CA LEU A 741 -8.35 22.26 31.65
C LEU A 741 -8.48 23.61 30.94
N ASN A 742 -8.78 23.60 29.64
CA ASN A 742 -9.00 24.81 28.86
C ASN A 742 -10.16 25.67 29.42
N LEU A 743 -11.29 25.04 29.80
CA LEU A 743 -12.40 25.76 30.45
C LEU A 743 -11.98 26.42 31.78
N THR A 744 -11.13 25.76 32.59
CA THR A 744 -10.67 26.31 33.88
C THR A 744 -9.69 27.48 33.77
N VAL A 745 -9.18 27.81 32.57
CA VAL A 745 -8.38 29.03 32.38
C VAL A 745 -9.23 30.26 32.73
N ASP A 746 -10.47 30.27 32.25
CA ASP A 746 -11.48 31.29 32.54
C ASP A 746 -11.98 31.17 33.99
N LYS A 747 -11.99 32.28 34.73
CA LYS A 747 -12.36 32.31 36.16
C LYS A 747 -13.85 32.07 36.40
N GLU A 748 -14.72 32.53 35.50
CA GLU A 748 -16.18 32.40 35.64
C GLU A 748 -16.62 30.96 35.39
N LYS A 749 -15.94 30.27 34.47
CA LYS A 749 -16.29 28.89 34.06
C LYS A 749 -15.85 27.80 35.05
N ARG A 750 -15.03 28.14 36.06
CA ARG A 750 -14.55 27.18 37.09
C ARG A 750 -15.65 26.63 37.99
N VAL A 751 -16.71 27.39 38.26
CA VAL A 751 -17.81 26.97 39.14
C VAL A 751 -18.49 25.69 38.64
N ILE A 752 -18.60 25.56 37.32
CA ILE A 752 -19.20 24.44 36.59
C ILE A 752 -18.51 23.10 36.94
N LEU A 753 -17.20 23.12 37.19
CA LEU A 753 -16.44 21.92 37.55
C LEU A 753 -16.79 21.42 38.97
N LYS A 754 -17.17 22.33 39.88
CA LYS A 754 -17.64 21.99 41.23
C LYS A 754 -19.09 21.53 41.20
N GLU A 755 -19.97 22.30 40.59
CA GLU A 755 -21.42 22.02 40.50
C GLU A 755 -21.72 20.73 39.74
N GLY A 756 -20.95 20.40 38.69
CA GLY A 756 -21.06 19.14 37.96
C GLY A 756 -20.47 17.92 38.67
N GLY A 757 -19.92 18.07 39.89
CA GLY A 757 -19.21 16.98 40.60
C GLY A 757 -17.90 16.56 39.94
N GLY A 758 -17.34 17.41 39.07
CA GLY A 758 -16.14 17.13 38.29
C GLY A 758 -14.87 16.99 39.13
N ILE A 759 -14.81 17.66 40.30
CA ILE A 759 -13.68 17.52 41.25
C ILE A 759 -13.50 16.06 41.68
N LYS A 760 -14.55 15.42 42.21
CA LYS A 760 -14.49 14.02 42.64
C LYS A 760 -14.13 13.06 41.50
N LYS A 761 -14.58 13.36 40.27
CA LYS A 761 -14.22 12.58 39.07
C LYS A 761 -12.76 12.77 38.67
N LEU A 762 -12.22 13.98 38.76
CA LEU A 762 -10.79 14.27 38.56
C LEU A 762 -9.93 13.56 39.60
N VAL A 763 -10.29 13.62 40.89
CA VAL A 763 -9.57 12.94 41.98
C VAL A 763 -9.62 11.41 41.80
N ASN A 764 -10.77 10.84 41.43
CA ASN A 764 -10.88 9.43 41.05
C ASN A 764 -10.04 9.09 39.81
N CYS A 765 -9.99 9.95 38.80
CA CYS A 765 -9.19 9.77 37.59
C CYS A 765 -7.68 9.72 37.91
N LEU A 766 -7.21 10.61 38.78
CA LEU A 766 -5.85 10.60 39.32
C LEU A 766 -5.59 9.31 40.13
N ARG A 767 -6.51 8.89 40.99
CA ARG A 767 -6.41 7.64 41.78
C ARG A 767 -6.29 6.40 40.89
N HIS A 768 -7.09 6.29 39.82
CA HIS A 768 -7.16 5.10 38.98
C HIS A 768 -6.05 5.01 37.92
N PHE A 769 -5.62 6.14 37.35
CA PHE A 769 -4.67 6.14 36.23
C PHE A 769 -3.31 6.75 36.53
N GLY A 770 -3.18 7.55 37.60
CA GLY A 770 -1.95 8.28 37.96
C GLY A 770 -0.66 7.44 37.86
N PRO A 771 -0.56 6.29 38.55
CA PRO A 771 0.63 5.42 38.53
C PRO A 771 0.99 4.83 37.16
N THR A 772 0.09 4.94 36.17
CA THR A 772 0.26 4.37 34.83
C THR A 772 0.36 5.42 33.72
N ASP A 773 0.03 6.69 34.02
CA ASP A 773 -0.25 7.71 33.01
C ASP A 773 0.08 9.12 33.53
N TRP A 774 1.38 9.43 33.59
CA TRP A 774 1.86 10.72 34.11
C TRP A 774 1.38 11.94 33.29
N GLN A 775 1.03 11.76 32.01
CA GLN A 775 0.46 12.84 31.20
C GLN A 775 -0.99 13.15 31.61
N LEU A 776 -1.82 12.12 31.82
CA LEU A 776 -3.16 12.28 32.38
C LEU A 776 -3.12 12.82 33.81
N ALA A 777 -2.24 12.29 34.65
CA ALA A 777 -2.03 12.77 36.01
C ALA A 777 -1.67 14.26 36.03
N CYS A 778 -0.80 14.71 35.12
CA CYS A 778 -0.42 16.11 34.97
C CYS A 778 -1.62 16.99 34.54
N LEU A 779 -2.40 16.58 33.53
CA LEU A 779 -3.60 17.33 33.13
C LEU A 779 -4.61 17.47 34.28
N VAL A 780 -4.82 16.40 35.06
CA VAL A 780 -5.69 16.43 36.24
C VAL A 780 -5.15 17.41 37.28
N CYS A 781 -3.87 17.34 37.65
CA CYS A 781 -3.27 18.27 38.59
C CYS A 781 -3.32 19.73 38.10
N LYS A 782 -3.08 19.99 36.81
CA LYS A 782 -3.25 21.32 36.19
C LYS A 782 -4.69 21.83 36.29
N THR A 783 -5.67 20.97 36.09
CA THR A 783 -7.10 21.34 36.15
C THR A 783 -7.52 21.67 37.59
N LEU A 784 -7.09 20.87 38.57
CA LEU A 784 -7.31 21.13 39.99
C LEU A 784 -6.55 22.37 40.48
N TRP A 785 -5.37 22.65 39.92
CA TRP A 785 -4.58 23.87 40.18
C TRP A 785 -5.25 25.13 39.61
N ASN A 786 -5.76 25.09 38.38
CA ASN A 786 -6.48 26.23 37.79
C ASN A 786 -7.78 26.51 38.54
N PHE A 787 -8.53 25.47 38.88
CA PHE A 787 -9.72 25.56 39.74
C PHE A 787 -9.39 26.26 41.08
N SER A 788 -8.35 25.83 41.78
CA SER A 788 -7.99 26.29 43.14
C SER A 788 -7.14 27.56 43.21
N GLU A 789 -7.08 28.39 42.16
CA GLU A 789 -6.23 29.61 42.14
C GLU A 789 -6.46 30.54 43.35
N ASN A 790 -7.73 30.72 43.74
CA ASN A 790 -8.17 31.60 44.83
C ASN A 790 -8.62 30.80 46.08
N ILE A 791 -7.98 29.66 46.35
CA ILE A 791 -8.33 28.80 47.48
C ILE A 791 -8.18 29.52 48.83
N THR A 792 -9.14 29.29 49.73
CA THR A 792 -9.16 29.85 51.09
C THR A 792 -9.06 28.74 52.16
N ASN A 793 -9.74 27.62 51.92
CA ASN A 793 -9.68 26.39 52.71
C ASN A 793 -9.86 25.19 51.76
N ALA A 794 -9.04 24.15 51.91
CA ALA A 794 -9.02 23.02 50.99
C ALA A 794 -10.34 22.21 50.98
N SER A 795 -10.85 21.85 52.17
CA SER A 795 -12.12 21.13 52.31
C SER A 795 -13.30 21.87 51.69
N SER A 796 -13.37 23.20 51.84
CA SER A 796 -14.42 24.02 51.24
C SER A 796 -14.39 24.01 49.71
N TRP A 797 -13.20 23.90 49.10
CA TRP A 797 -13.02 23.91 47.65
C TRP A 797 -13.16 22.53 47.01
N PHE A 798 -12.52 21.50 47.57
CA PHE A 798 -12.51 20.14 47.00
C PHE A 798 -13.50 19.17 47.65
N GLY A 799 -13.93 19.41 48.90
CA GLY A 799 -14.60 18.44 49.78
C GLY A 799 -13.59 17.65 50.63
N ASP A 800 -13.97 17.24 51.85
CA ASP A 800 -13.05 16.60 52.80
C ASP A 800 -12.50 15.25 52.33
N GLU A 801 -13.36 14.38 51.77
CA GLU A 801 -12.97 13.07 51.22
C GLU A 801 -11.93 13.20 50.09
N ASP A 802 -12.15 14.16 49.19
CA ASP A 802 -11.29 14.42 48.04
C ASP A 802 -10.02 15.18 48.45
N THR A 803 -10.09 16.09 49.44
CA THR A 803 -8.92 16.76 50.04
C THR A 803 -8.00 15.76 50.72
N ASN A 804 -8.54 14.90 51.57
CA ASN A 804 -7.78 13.84 52.25
C ASN A 804 -7.23 12.81 51.26
N THR A 805 -7.98 12.50 50.19
CA THR A 805 -7.46 11.68 49.09
C THR A 805 -6.27 12.34 48.39
N LEU A 806 -6.34 13.63 48.06
CA LEU A 806 -5.24 14.35 47.40
C LEU A 806 -4.00 14.45 48.30
N LEU A 807 -4.19 14.64 49.61
CA LEU A 807 -3.11 14.62 50.61
C LEU A 807 -2.42 13.26 50.77
N VAL A 808 -3.07 12.15 50.39
CA VAL A 808 -2.45 10.81 50.36
C VAL A 808 -1.82 10.51 48.99
N LEU A 809 -2.54 10.79 47.89
CA LEU A 809 -2.08 10.45 46.55
C LEU A 809 -0.89 11.30 46.08
N LEU A 810 -0.90 12.61 46.32
CA LEU A 810 0.14 13.49 45.78
C LEU A 810 1.53 13.18 46.37
N PRO A 811 1.73 12.99 47.69
CA PRO A 811 3.02 12.53 48.22
C PRO A 811 3.43 11.17 47.66
N SER A 812 2.51 10.19 47.62
CA SER A 812 2.79 8.84 47.10
C SER A 812 3.18 8.83 45.62
N PHE A 813 2.76 9.83 44.83
CA PHE A 813 3.12 9.96 43.42
C PHE A 813 4.30 10.91 43.18
N LEU A 814 4.75 11.65 44.21
CA LEU A 814 5.93 12.51 44.18
C LEU A 814 7.20 11.81 44.71
N ASP A 815 7.03 10.68 45.39
CA ASP A 815 8.10 9.73 45.72
C ASP A 815 8.65 9.06 44.44
N GLU A 816 9.98 8.96 44.32
CA GLU A 816 10.62 8.44 43.11
C GLU A 816 10.62 6.90 43.03
N GLU A 817 10.66 6.21 44.17
CA GLU A 817 10.68 4.74 44.20
C GLU A 817 9.28 4.21 43.85
N LEU A 818 8.24 4.78 44.47
CA LEU A 818 6.84 4.43 44.20
C LEU A 818 6.36 4.85 42.80
N ALA A 819 6.89 5.94 42.23
CA ALA A 819 6.48 6.41 40.91
C ALA A 819 7.16 5.68 39.73
N LEU A 820 8.27 4.98 39.96
CA LEU A 820 9.09 4.35 38.91
C LEU A 820 9.27 2.82 39.07
N ASP A 821 8.55 2.20 40.00
CA ASP A 821 8.44 0.75 40.09
C ASP A 821 7.55 0.15 38.97
N GLY A 822 7.72 -1.15 38.68
CA GLY A 822 6.82 -1.92 37.82
C GLY A 822 7.10 -1.89 36.31
N SER A 823 8.27 -1.40 35.85
CA SER A 823 8.65 -1.40 34.42
C SER A 823 9.94 -2.17 34.13
N PHE A 824 9.83 -3.25 33.36
CA PHE A 824 10.93 -4.15 32.94
C PHE A 824 11.66 -3.70 31.67
N ASP A 825 11.16 -2.68 30.96
CA ASP A 825 11.76 -2.14 29.73
C ASP A 825 12.49 -0.84 30.06
N GLN A 826 13.83 -0.82 29.95
CA GLN A 826 14.63 0.34 30.33
C GLN A 826 14.33 1.59 29.48
N ASP A 827 13.99 1.44 28.19
CA ASP A 827 13.57 2.57 27.35
C ASP A 827 12.24 3.15 27.84
N LEU A 828 11.31 2.27 28.25
CA LEU A 828 10.02 2.66 28.79
C LEU A 828 10.18 3.31 30.17
N LYS A 829 11.04 2.78 31.04
CA LYS A 829 11.37 3.38 32.34
C LYS A 829 12.02 4.76 32.18
N ASN A 830 12.94 4.91 31.22
CA ASN A 830 13.54 6.21 30.88
C ASN A 830 12.49 7.22 30.37
N TYR A 831 11.55 6.78 29.51
CA TYR A 831 10.45 7.63 29.03
C TYR A 831 9.49 8.03 30.17
N HIS A 832 9.07 7.07 31.00
CA HIS A 832 8.18 7.32 32.14
C HIS A 832 8.84 8.26 33.15
N LYS A 833 10.12 8.06 33.49
CA LYS A 833 10.88 8.96 34.36
C LYS A 833 10.92 10.38 33.78
N LEU A 834 11.31 10.55 32.51
CA LEU A 834 11.37 11.86 31.87
C LEU A 834 10.01 12.59 31.93
N GLN A 835 8.90 11.89 31.67
CA GLN A 835 7.56 12.46 31.73
C GLN A 835 7.12 12.80 33.17
N TRP A 836 7.45 11.94 34.13
CA TRP A 836 7.21 12.20 35.54
C TRP A 836 7.98 13.44 36.03
N GLU A 837 9.28 13.52 35.77
CA GLU A 837 10.15 14.64 36.17
C GLU A 837 9.76 15.97 35.52
N THR A 838 9.47 15.98 34.21
CA THR A 838 9.31 17.23 33.45
C THR A 838 7.86 17.72 33.32
N GLU A 839 6.87 16.82 33.34
CA GLU A 839 5.46 17.18 33.17
C GLU A 839 4.67 17.08 34.49
N PHE A 840 4.75 15.97 35.21
CA PHE A 840 3.92 15.73 36.39
C PHE A 840 4.45 16.39 37.68
N LYS A 841 5.67 16.04 38.09
CA LYS A 841 6.29 16.40 39.38
C LYS A 841 6.24 17.91 39.70
N PRO A 842 6.51 18.84 38.76
CA PRO A 842 6.46 20.28 39.06
C PRO A 842 5.06 20.78 39.43
N VAL A 843 4.02 20.26 38.78
CA VAL A 843 2.62 20.66 39.03
C VAL A 843 2.07 19.97 40.28
N ALA A 844 2.35 18.68 40.44
CA ALA A 844 1.90 17.90 41.59
C ALA A 844 2.47 18.45 42.91
N GLN A 845 3.75 18.86 42.94
CA GLN A 845 4.36 19.50 44.11
C GLN A 845 3.70 20.85 44.43
N GLN A 846 3.44 21.69 43.42
CA GLN A 846 2.76 22.97 43.63
C GLN A 846 1.34 22.77 44.19
N LEU A 847 0.56 21.84 43.60
CA LEU A 847 -0.79 21.51 44.06
C LEU A 847 -0.78 20.97 45.50
N LEU A 848 0.14 20.06 45.84
CA LEU A 848 0.30 19.54 47.20
C LEU A 848 0.60 20.66 48.20
N ASN A 849 1.59 21.51 47.90
CA ASN A 849 1.98 22.62 48.76
C ASN A 849 0.80 23.58 49.02
N ARG A 850 0.00 23.89 48.00
CA ARG A 850 -1.21 24.72 48.13
C ARG A 850 -2.30 24.04 48.96
N ILE A 851 -2.53 22.74 48.79
CA ILE A 851 -3.51 22.02 49.60
C ILE A 851 -3.07 22.04 51.07
N GLN A 852 -1.80 21.75 51.35
CA GLN A 852 -1.24 21.79 52.70
C GLN A 852 -1.29 23.19 53.33
N SER A 853 -0.97 24.27 52.60
CA SER A 853 -1.02 25.64 53.13
C SER A 853 -2.43 26.15 53.44
N HIS A 854 -3.47 25.45 52.96
CA HIS A 854 -4.88 25.80 53.18
C HIS A 854 -5.70 24.65 53.77
N HIS A 855 -5.06 23.63 54.35
CA HIS A 855 -5.71 22.53 55.07
C HIS A 855 -5.58 22.76 56.59
N THR A 856 -6.61 23.35 57.17
CA THR A 856 -6.69 23.63 58.61
C THR A 856 -7.35 22.46 59.35
N PHE A 857 -6.62 21.82 60.26
CA PHE A 857 -7.12 20.77 61.17
C PHE A 857 -8.13 21.25 62.24
N LEU A 858 -8.52 22.53 62.20
CA LEU A 858 -9.42 23.14 63.18
C LEU A 858 -10.80 23.32 62.57
N GLU A 859 -11.83 22.81 63.26
CA GLU A 859 -13.22 23.09 62.92
C GLU A 859 -13.50 24.61 62.95
N PRO A 860 -14.41 25.13 62.11
CA PRO A 860 -14.91 26.48 62.27
C PRO A 860 -15.63 26.58 63.62
N LEU A 861 -15.08 27.37 64.55
CA LEU A 861 -15.76 27.68 65.80
C LEU A 861 -17.16 28.23 65.50
N SER A 862 -18.18 27.64 66.14
CA SER A 862 -19.56 28.06 65.98
C SER A 862 -19.71 29.53 66.31
N ILE A 863 -20.33 30.29 65.41
CA ILE A 863 -20.54 31.73 65.56
C ILE A 863 -21.31 31.97 66.86
N PRO A 864 -20.80 32.79 67.80
CA PRO A 864 -21.53 33.12 69.01
C PRO A 864 -22.84 33.83 68.64
N SER A 865 -23.97 33.27 69.08
CA SER A 865 -25.26 33.93 69.00
C SER A 865 -25.29 35.15 69.91
N PHE A 866 -25.33 36.34 69.30
CA PHE A 866 -25.60 37.63 69.94
C PHE A 866 -26.88 38.22 69.36
#